data_AF-A0A7S0EWE2-F1
#
_entry.id   AF-A0A7S0EWE2-F1
#
_cell.length_a   1.000
_cell.length_b   1.000
_cell.length_c   1.000
_cell.angle_alpha   90.00
_cell.angle_beta   90.00
_cell.angle_gamma   90.00
#
_symmetry.space_group_name_H-M   'P 1'
#
loop_
_entity.id
_entity.type
_entity.pdbx_description
1 polymer ?
#
loop_
_entity_poly.entity_id
_entity_poly.type
_entity_poly.pdbx_seq_one_letter_code
_entity_poly.pdbx_strand_id
1 'polypeptide(L)'
;TLVIRHPSNGKLYVNFDRGITQLLRETKALMRITGVEVPEEAKMAVMQEGKFKLYLNLLHNAIREYEQVVESAQPIIAIAKGLLEPHLNELFRVIQPAMVSLTWTSMNIDAFLDSFHAELLRFSGLVGKISDIMTNRIERNLAAVEQLRLVDLPENESMTLDRFVATQEKHVKEQSAHLLSKNLEVEEAVRDLGLLVCNYELHTSDKAVSSEAVGMVSSHYAKQMYRAVLVCTQQSLLGLKRRVGSRPIAGIVQVERPFFDVQVELDVPNVAMSPSLDEIQQAINRCSRAVLACSKNLPMWKSDPTVTTVGSSLYEVVTRDREVVRVVLLLAGAVEGAKRQVQEYLSTFLKYEYLWKDNMAEAYNTFMSKEPTLEDFESELKTYVSVKIEIERIPERNQISALKLETKPLKLRLAEIAEQWKSQYARNLYSQFSHQLSEVTGWMHDMKRFLARDINDLDDVRMAMRYLGEIREREAMLDWVFAPVEEKYTLLTRYEVRMPKEESDTLGDLRFSWRKLKKIADALTDKLRMSQAGFRTGLMKNVKLFNVDVVQFRNDFEANGPMVPGLPPYEANERLRRFQRLYEERERKYQAYRAGEELFGLPVTDYKELSDTKAELTLLEKLYGLYTNVLTTVTEYNDYHWSDVLAEGNIELMTKKMEEFQAACKRMPKELRSWDAYLELTKQVDDFLESLPLIQQLAHPALRQRHWDKLCELTGKTFDTSSDLFKLSTLLDAGLLECVEEVEETANSAVKELAIEKKLKEFELEWATKTLTFSSFKSRGNIMLHGGATVELMEQLEETQMNLGSMMASRYITPFKEEVQEWVVKLSTVSEQLEIWVQVQSMWQYLEAVFTSGDIAKQLPQESKRFQGIDKNWLKIMTKGNEQPIVTAYIYGNDSLKQVLPMMLEQLELCQKALSGYLDQKRAAFPRFFFVADATLLEVLSQGSNPQAIQPHLQSVFDSVVQVQFDKKEKTHITSLESSEGQVVKLRQVVKCEGNIEEWLDRLLKEMQATINNINGRAAIDCEVMGLEEFTHKYQAQVALLGIQFKWTMDSEDALFRAKAEKGIMQAVNKKHNARLNELVGINLRSDSDLRKYGTWTRQKIETMILVDVHQRDVWEDIVKRRVKDPEDFEWQKQARFYYR
;
A
#
# COMPACT_ATOMS: atom_id res chain seq x y z
N THR A 1 74.92 29.46 7.27
CA THR A 1 74.01 28.95 6.22
C THR A 1 73.19 30.11 5.70
N LEU A 2 72.57 30.00 4.52
CA LEU A 2 71.82 31.10 3.91
C LEU A 2 70.40 31.24 4.47
N VAL A 3 69.78 30.14 4.89
CA VAL A 3 68.40 30.07 5.38
C VAL A 3 68.34 29.30 6.71
N ILE A 4 67.50 29.73 7.63
CA ILE A 4 67.22 29.05 8.91
C ILE A 4 65.73 28.78 9.06
N ARG A 5 65.39 27.67 9.73
CA ARG A 5 64.01 27.31 10.07
C ARG A 5 63.75 27.65 11.53
N HIS A 6 62.70 28.42 11.79
CA HIS A 6 62.39 28.86 13.14
C HIS A 6 61.79 27.69 13.97
N PRO A 7 62.29 27.45 15.20
CA PRO A 7 62.04 26.21 15.94
C PRO A 7 60.59 26.02 16.41
N SER A 8 59.81 27.09 16.59
CA SER A 8 58.42 26.98 17.08
C SER A 8 57.33 27.07 16.01
N ASN A 9 57.57 27.75 14.88
CA ASN A 9 56.56 27.93 13.83
C ASN A 9 56.95 27.26 12.49
N GLY A 10 58.16 26.70 12.41
CA GLY A 10 58.64 25.98 11.24
C GLY A 10 58.84 26.82 9.97
N LYS A 11 58.72 28.17 10.05
CA LYS A 11 58.89 29.10 8.92
C LYS A 11 60.36 29.30 8.57
N LEU A 12 60.63 29.62 7.31
CA LEU A 12 61.98 29.82 6.79
C LEU A 12 62.32 31.30 6.78
N TYR A 13 63.52 31.65 7.25
CA TYR A 13 64.01 33.01 7.29
C TYR A 13 65.41 33.08 6.67
N VAL A 14 65.71 34.16 5.96
CA VAL A 14 67.07 34.41 5.47
C VAL A 14 67.97 34.67 6.66
N ASN A 15 69.02 33.87 6.79
CA ASN A 15 69.97 33.93 7.90
C ASN A 15 71.04 35.00 7.64
N PHE A 16 70.67 36.27 7.79
CA PHE A 16 71.57 37.41 7.63
C PHE A 16 71.60 38.28 8.89
N ASP A 17 72.79 38.48 9.46
CA ASP A 17 72.97 39.29 10.67
C ASP A 17 72.86 40.79 10.34
N ARG A 18 71.99 41.51 11.08
CA ARG A 18 71.82 42.97 10.95
C ARG A 18 73.12 43.72 11.25
N GLY A 19 73.97 43.18 12.12
CA GLY A 19 75.29 43.73 12.43
C GLY A 19 76.20 43.84 11.21
N ILE A 20 76.03 43.00 10.18
CA ILE A 20 76.83 43.08 8.94
C ILE A 20 76.46 44.35 8.15
N THR A 21 75.17 44.71 8.05
CA THR A 21 74.77 45.96 7.40
C THR A 21 75.27 47.21 8.13
N GLN A 22 75.34 47.13 9.46
CA GLN A 22 75.88 48.19 10.31
C GLN A 22 77.40 48.30 10.10
N LEU A 23 78.12 47.18 10.15
CA LEU A 23 79.56 47.10 9.85
C LEU A 23 79.89 47.69 8.48
N LEU A 24 79.12 47.37 7.43
CA LEU A 24 79.33 47.91 6.08
C LEU A 24 79.13 49.44 6.03
N ARG A 25 78.14 49.97 6.76
CA ARG A 25 77.90 51.43 6.84
C ARG A 25 78.98 52.15 7.64
N GLU A 26 79.36 51.60 8.78
CA GLU A 26 80.42 52.13 9.66
C GLU A 26 81.77 52.11 8.94
N THR A 27 82.11 51.00 8.28
CA THR A 27 83.36 50.86 7.50
C THR A 27 83.41 51.85 6.34
N LYS A 28 82.31 52.05 5.61
CA LYS A 28 82.22 53.09 4.55
C LYS A 28 82.35 54.51 5.09
N ALA A 29 81.83 54.78 6.29
CA ALA A 29 81.97 56.08 6.94
C ALA A 29 83.43 56.31 7.38
N LEU A 30 84.08 55.29 7.97
CA LEU A 30 85.48 55.34 8.40
C LEU A 30 86.45 55.48 7.22
N MET A 31 86.20 54.80 6.08
CA MET A 31 87.00 54.96 4.86
C MET A 31 86.94 56.36 4.23
N ARG A 32 85.94 57.19 4.57
CA ARG A 32 85.81 58.58 4.09
C ARG A 32 86.56 59.58 4.98
N ILE A 33 86.95 59.18 6.20
CA ILE A 33 87.68 60.01 7.14
C ILE A 33 89.18 59.78 6.92
N THR A 34 89.91 60.80 6.49
CA THR A 34 91.36 60.71 6.28
C THR A 34 92.10 60.54 7.60
N GLY A 35 92.91 59.48 7.72
CA GLY A 35 93.81 59.24 8.87
C GLY A 35 93.40 58.13 9.84
N VAL A 36 92.32 57.38 9.56
CA VAL A 36 91.87 56.25 10.39
C VAL A 36 92.17 54.92 9.69
N GLU A 37 92.93 54.03 10.36
CA GLU A 37 93.20 52.69 9.85
C GLU A 37 91.98 51.78 10.06
N VAL A 38 91.45 51.27 8.94
CA VAL A 38 90.33 50.32 8.92
C VAL A 38 90.90 48.92 8.71
N PRO A 39 90.49 47.91 9.50
CA PRO A 39 90.89 46.51 9.30
C PRO A 39 90.62 46.04 7.86
N GLU A 40 91.57 45.30 7.27
CA GLU A 40 91.48 44.84 5.88
C GLU A 40 90.29 43.90 5.66
N GLU A 41 89.91 43.12 6.67
CA GLU A 41 88.74 42.25 6.66
C GLU A 41 87.43 43.04 6.47
N ALA A 42 87.34 44.23 7.09
CA ALA A 42 86.18 45.11 6.96
C ALA A 42 86.12 45.77 5.57
N LYS A 43 87.27 46.16 5.01
CA LYS A 43 87.36 46.70 3.63
C LYS A 43 86.95 45.65 2.60
N MET A 44 87.41 44.41 2.76
CA MET A 44 87.02 43.28 1.90
C MET A 44 85.52 43.00 1.96
N ALA A 45 84.89 43.11 3.13
CA ALA A 45 83.43 42.99 3.28
C ALA A 45 82.68 44.10 2.52
N VAL A 46 83.18 45.35 2.55
CA VAL A 46 82.61 46.49 1.81
C VAL A 46 82.70 46.31 0.29
N MET A 47 83.80 45.75 -0.22
CA MET A 47 83.94 45.43 -1.65
C MET A 47 82.91 44.41 -2.14
N GLN A 48 82.45 43.53 -1.26
CA GLN A 48 81.43 42.51 -1.57
C GLN A 48 79.99 42.96 -1.24
N GLU A 49 79.77 44.19 -0.78
CA GLU A 49 78.45 44.69 -0.37
C GLU A 49 77.39 44.58 -1.46
N GLY A 50 77.74 44.88 -2.71
CA GLY A 50 76.81 44.78 -3.84
C GLY A 50 76.28 43.35 -4.02
N LYS A 51 77.17 42.36 -3.86
CA LYS A 51 76.85 40.92 -3.93
C LYS A 51 75.98 40.49 -2.75
N PHE A 52 76.30 40.91 -1.51
CA PHE A 52 75.49 40.59 -0.34
C PHE A 52 74.07 41.19 -0.41
N LYS A 53 73.93 42.46 -0.82
CA LYS A 53 72.62 43.09 -0.97
C LYS A 53 71.76 42.45 -2.06
N LEU A 54 72.38 42.08 -3.19
CA LEU A 54 71.68 41.41 -4.28
C LEU A 54 71.13 40.05 -3.81
N TYR A 55 71.97 39.18 -3.25
CA TYR A 55 71.52 37.87 -2.77
C TYR A 55 70.58 37.96 -1.58
N LEU A 56 70.75 38.93 -0.69
CA LEU A 56 69.81 39.17 0.40
C LEU A 56 68.41 39.44 -0.14
N ASN A 57 68.27 40.30 -1.15
CA ASN A 57 66.97 40.61 -1.76
C ASN A 57 66.40 39.42 -2.53
N LEU A 58 67.23 38.72 -3.31
CA LEU A 58 66.80 37.54 -4.08
C LEU A 58 66.35 36.39 -3.17
N LEU A 59 67.09 36.10 -2.10
CA LEU A 59 66.72 35.07 -1.12
C LEU A 59 65.45 35.45 -0.34
N HIS A 60 65.28 36.73 0.03
CA HIS A 60 64.04 37.17 0.69
C HIS A 60 62.82 37.02 -0.24
N ASN A 61 62.95 37.39 -1.51
CA ASN A 61 61.88 37.21 -2.49
C ASN A 61 61.57 35.74 -2.71
N ALA A 62 62.59 34.89 -2.88
CA ALA A 62 62.42 33.46 -3.13
C ALA A 62 61.77 32.74 -1.93
N ILE A 63 62.15 33.08 -0.69
CA ILE A 63 61.50 32.53 0.51
C ILE A 63 60.05 33.02 0.62
N ARG A 64 59.78 34.28 0.31
CA ARG A 64 58.41 34.82 0.32
C ARG A 64 57.52 34.11 -0.69
N GLU A 65 58.01 33.89 -1.90
CA GLU A 65 57.28 33.13 -2.94
C GLU A 65 57.05 31.68 -2.49
N TYR A 66 58.05 31.05 -1.87
CA TYR A 66 57.91 29.72 -1.27
C TYR A 66 56.82 29.68 -0.19
N GLU A 67 56.80 30.64 0.74
CA GLU A 67 55.76 30.71 1.77
C GLU A 67 54.37 30.89 1.15
N GLN A 68 54.22 31.73 0.13
CA GLN A 68 52.94 31.92 -0.58
C GLN A 68 52.47 30.64 -1.28
N VAL A 69 53.36 29.94 -1.99
CA VAL A 69 53.00 28.69 -2.69
C VAL A 69 52.64 27.59 -1.69
N VAL A 70 53.41 27.44 -0.60
CA VAL A 70 53.12 26.45 0.45
C VAL A 70 51.86 26.78 1.23
N GLU A 71 51.56 28.05 1.50
CA GLU A 71 50.31 28.50 2.10
C GLU A 71 49.12 28.23 1.17
N SER A 72 49.24 28.49 -0.13
CA SER A 72 48.21 28.18 -1.14
C SER A 72 47.94 26.68 -1.28
N ALA A 73 48.96 25.84 -1.02
CA ALA A 73 48.84 24.39 -1.07
C ALA A 73 48.23 23.78 0.21
N GLN A 74 48.13 24.51 1.34
CA GLN A 74 47.65 23.96 2.61
C GLN A 74 46.26 23.30 2.56
N PRO A 75 45.24 23.88 1.91
CA PRO A 75 43.92 23.24 1.81
C PRO A 75 43.97 21.89 1.09
N ILE A 76 44.82 21.80 0.06
CA ILE A 76 45.04 20.59 -0.72
C ILE A 76 45.84 19.58 0.09
N ILE A 77 46.85 20.03 0.84
CA ILE A 77 47.64 19.18 1.74
C ILE A 77 46.76 18.61 2.85
N ALA A 78 45.74 19.33 3.32
CA ALA A 78 44.81 18.81 4.33
C ALA A 78 43.96 17.63 3.81
N ILE A 79 43.60 17.64 2.52
CA ILE A 79 42.74 16.63 1.88
C ILE A 79 43.57 15.49 1.27
N ALA A 80 44.71 15.81 0.68
CA ALA A 80 45.52 14.94 -0.18
C ALA A 80 47.00 14.95 0.22
N LYS A 81 47.29 14.98 1.53
CA LYS A 81 48.67 15.02 2.07
C LYS A 81 49.58 13.97 1.42
N GLY A 82 49.13 12.72 1.38
CA GLY A 82 49.91 11.60 0.82
C GLY A 82 50.09 11.66 -0.70
N LEU A 83 49.24 12.42 -1.41
CA LEU A 83 49.32 12.61 -2.86
C LEU A 83 50.38 13.66 -3.22
N LEU A 84 50.46 14.76 -2.45
CA LEU A 84 51.43 15.84 -2.66
C LEU A 84 52.79 15.63 -1.99
N GLU A 85 52.90 14.69 -1.05
CA GLU A 85 54.11 14.43 -0.27
C GLU A 85 55.38 14.20 -1.11
N PRO A 86 55.36 13.44 -2.24
CA PRO A 86 56.54 13.30 -3.11
C PRO A 86 57.00 14.63 -3.71
N HIS A 87 56.06 15.51 -4.12
CA HIS A 87 56.38 16.82 -4.69
C HIS A 87 56.82 17.85 -3.66
N LEU A 88 56.30 17.77 -2.42
CA LEU A 88 56.77 18.61 -1.31
C LEU A 88 58.18 18.22 -0.86
N ASN A 89 58.49 16.93 -0.87
CA ASN A 89 59.84 16.43 -0.56
C ASN A 89 60.86 16.87 -1.62
N GLU A 90 60.47 16.90 -2.89
CA GLU A 90 61.26 17.44 -4.00
C GLU A 90 61.63 18.90 -3.76
N LEU A 91 60.62 19.74 -3.49
CA LEU A 91 60.81 21.16 -3.16
C LEU A 91 61.69 21.36 -1.91
N PHE A 92 61.53 20.50 -0.90
CA PHE A 92 62.35 20.54 0.32
C PHE A 92 63.81 20.14 0.07
N ARG A 93 64.08 19.21 -0.86
CA ARG A 93 65.45 18.82 -1.25
C ARG A 93 66.17 19.96 -1.93
N VAL A 94 65.49 20.70 -2.82
CA VAL A 94 66.12 21.83 -3.52
C VAL A 94 66.50 22.96 -2.56
N ILE A 95 65.75 23.18 -1.47
CA ILE A 95 66.08 24.20 -0.44
C ILE A 95 67.11 23.73 0.60
N GLN A 96 67.29 22.41 0.80
CA GLN A 96 68.18 21.85 1.82
C GLN A 96 69.65 22.35 1.72
N PRO A 97 70.28 22.49 0.53
CA PRO A 97 71.63 23.02 0.42
C PRO A 97 71.80 24.40 1.05
N ALA A 98 70.79 25.28 0.96
CA ALA A 98 70.80 26.62 1.57
C ALA A 98 70.66 26.60 3.10
N MET A 99 70.08 25.53 3.65
CA MET A 99 69.90 25.35 5.09
C MET A 99 71.12 24.71 5.78
N VAL A 100 71.91 23.90 5.05
CA VAL A 100 72.97 23.08 5.66
C VAL A 100 74.37 23.44 5.16
N SER A 101 74.54 23.68 3.85
CA SER A 101 75.88 23.69 3.21
C SER A 101 76.31 25.04 2.63
N LEU A 102 75.38 25.80 2.04
CA LEU A 102 75.69 27.09 1.41
C LEU A 102 75.81 28.18 2.47
N THR A 103 76.85 28.99 2.32
CA THR A 103 77.16 30.16 3.15
C THR A 103 77.25 31.42 2.29
N TRP A 104 77.24 32.60 2.90
CA TRP A 104 77.30 33.89 2.18
C TRP A 104 78.55 34.09 1.32
N THR A 105 79.59 33.28 1.50
CA THR A 105 80.84 33.28 0.71
C THR A 105 80.86 32.24 -0.41
N SER A 106 79.81 31.44 -0.56
CA SER A 106 79.73 30.37 -1.57
C SER A 106 79.65 30.95 -2.99
N MET A 107 80.28 30.27 -3.97
CA MET A 107 80.25 30.67 -5.38
C MET A 107 79.01 30.17 -6.13
N ASN A 108 78.31 29.17 -5.59
CA ASN A 108 77.17 28.50 -6.25
C ASN A 108 75.79 29.04 -5.83
N ILE A 109 75.70 30.28 -5.32
CA ILE A 109 74.42 30.84 -4.86
C ILE A 109 73.47 31.11 -6.03
N ASP A 110 73.98 31.59 -7.17
CA ASP A 110 73.17 31.83 -8.39
C ASP A 110 72.54 30.54 -8.91
N ALA A 111 73.34 29.48 -9.09
CA ALA A 111 72.86 28.18 -9.54
C ALA A 111 71.81 27.56 -8.60
N PHE A 112 71.96 27.80 -7.29
CA PHE A 112 70.94 27.41 -6.30
C PHE A 112 69.65 28.21 -6.47
N LEU A 113 69.72 29.54 -6.61
CA LEU A 113 68.54 30.40 -6.78
C LEU A 113 67.77 30.05 -8.06
N ASP A 114 68.46 29.79 -9.17
CA ASP A 114 67.84 29.38 -10.43
C ASP A 114 67.14 28.03 -10.30
N SER A 115 67.81 27.05 -9.68
CA SER A 115 67.23 25.71 -9.43
C SER A 115 66.02 25.77 -8.49
N PHE A 116 66.10 26.60 -7.45
CA PHE A 116 65.03 26.79 -6.48
C PHE A 116 63.82 27.48 -7.10
N HIS A 117 64.03 28.52 -7.92
CA HIS A 117 62.93 29.21 -8.61
C HIS A 117 62.28 28.32 -9.67
N ALA A 118 63.05 27.55 -10.43
CA ALA A 118 62.51 26.60 -11.42
C ALA A 118 61.63 25.54 -10.77
N GLU A 119 62.07 24.95 -9.65
CA GLU A 119 61.30 23.96 -8.90
C GLU A 119 60.06 24.58 -8.23
N LEU A 120 60.17 25.80 -7.74
CA LEU A 120 59.06 26.55 -7.17
C LEU A 120 57.96 26.80 -8.22
N LEU A 121 58.34 27.20 -9.42
CA LEU A 121 57.42 27.42 -10.54
C LEU A 121 56.74 26.12 -10.97
N ARG A 122 57.49 25.02 -11.05
CA ARG A 122 56.98 23.66 -11.34
C ARG A 122 55.90 23.25 -10.32
N PHE A 123 56.21 23.38 -9.02
CA PHE A 123 55.30 23.02 -7.94
C PHE A 123 54.08 23.96 -7.88
N SER A 124 54.26 25.26 -8.04
CA SER A 124 53.16 26.23 -8.14
C SER A 124 52.21 25.89 -9.30
N GLY A 125 52.75 25.50 -10.46
CA GLY A 125 51.95 25.05 -11.61
C GLY A 125 51.14 23.78 -11.32
N LEU A 126 51.68 22.84 -10.54
CA LEU A 126 50.95 21.64 -10.09
C LEU A 126 49.81 22.01 -9.14
N VAL A 127 50.11 22.81 -8.11
CA VAL A 127 49.14 23.27 -7.10
C VAL A 127 47.99 24.03 -7.77
N GLY A 128 48.28 24.89 -8.75
CA GLY A 128 47.26 25.60 -9.53
C GLY A 128 46.34 24.67 -10.31
N LYS A 129 46.88 23.65 -10.99
CA LYS A 129 46.08 22.67 -11.74
C LYS A 129 45.23 21.78 -10.83
N ILE A 130 45.78 21.36 -9.68
CA ILE A 130 45.04 20.56 -8.68
C ILE A 130 43.89 21.39 -8.09
N SER A 131 44.17 22.64 -7.72
CA SER A 131 43.15 23.56 -7.20
C SER A 131 42.02 23.78 -8.21
N ASP A 132 42.34 23.94 -9.49
CA ASP A 132 41.33 24.10 -10.54
C ASP A 132 40.41 22.88 -10.67
N ILE A 133 40.97 21.66 -10.68
CA ILE A 133 40.17 20.43 -10.74
C ILE A 133 39.31 20.27 -9.47
N MET A 134 39.88 20.50 -8.28
CA MET A 134 39.16 20.39 -7.02
C MET A 134 38.00 21.38 -6.95
N THR A 135 38.24 22.67 -7.20
CA THR A 135 37.21 23.70 -7.03
C THR A 135 36.19 23.69 -8.18
N ASN A 136 36.63 23.63 -9.43
CA ASN A 136 35.74 23.82 -10.59
C ASN A 136 35.08 22.55 -11.09
N ARG A 137 35.72 21.37 -10.93
CA ARG A 137 35.16 20.09 -11.43
C ARG A 137 34.57 19.22 -10.32
N ILE A 138 35.15 19.24 -9.12
CA ILE A 138 34.69 18.40 -8.00
C ILE A 138 33.70 19.17 -7.12
N GLU A 139 34.15 20.21 -6.41
CA GLU A 139 33.36 20.96 -5.42
C GLU A 139 32.12 21.62 -6.05
N ARG A 140 32.27 22.24 -7.23
CA ARG A 140 31.16 22.85 -7.95
C ARG A 140 30.08 21.84 -8.35
N ASN A 141 30.47 20.64 -8.78
CA ASN A 141 29.53 19.59 -9.16
C ASN A 141 28.87 18.96 -7.91
N LEU A 142 29.62 18.78 -6.80
CA LEU A 142 29.05 18.35 -5.52
C LEU A 142 28.01 19.35 -4.99
N ALA A 143 28.31 20.65 -5.04
CA ALA A 143 27.36 21.70 -4.67
C ALA A 143 26.12 21.70 -5.58
N ALA A 144 26.29 21.45 -6.88
CA ALA A 144 25.18 21.31 -7.82
C ALA A 144 24.29 20.09 -7.50
N VAL A 145 24.88 18.97 -7.05
CA VAL A 145 24.14 17.79 -6.58
C VAL A 145 23.36 18.11 -5.30
N GLU A 146 23.96 18.79 -4.32
CA GLU A 146 23.29 19.17 -3.08
C GLU A 146 22.07 20.09 -3.29
N GLN A 147 22.16 21.01 -4.27
CA GLN A 147 21.11 21.99 -4.56
C GLN A 147 20.01 21.45 -5.49
N LEU A 148 20.20 20.26 -6.05
CA LEU A 148 19.28 19.67 -7.01
C LEU A 148 17.96 19.30 -6.33
N ARG A 149 16.83 19.69 -6.92
CA ARG A 149 15.50 19.37 -6.41
C ARG A 149 14.89 18.23 -7.20
N LEU A 150 14.74 17.08 -6.55
CA LEU A 150 14.17 15.87 -7.16
C LEU A 150 12.66 15.94 -7.38
N VAL A 151 11.99 16.90 -6.74
CA VAL A 151 10.53 17.10 -6.84
C VAL A 151 10.28 18.44 -7.52
N ASP A 152 9.36 18.47 -8.48
CA ASP A 152 8.90 19.68 -9.14
C ASP A 152 7.57 20.15 -8.52
N LEU A 153 7.62 21.14 -7.64
CA LEU A 153 6.43 21.60 -6.93
C LEU A 153 5.92 22.88 -7.60
N PRO A 154 4.81 22.84 -8.37
CA PRO A 154 4.29 24.00 -9.08
C PRO A 154 3.89 25.09 -8.07
N GLU A 155 4.34 26.32 -8.31
CA GLU A 155 4.09 27.45 -7.40
C GLU A 155 2.75 28.14 -7.68
N ASN A 156 2.25 28.08 -8.92
CA ASN A 156 1.13 28.89 -9.40
C ASN A 156 -0.03 28.11 -10.02
N GLU A 157 0.10 26.80 -10.24
CA GLU A 157 -0.90 25.97 -10.92
C GLU A 157 -1.35 24.82 -9.99
N SER A 158 -2.65 24.57 -9.97
CA SER A 158 -3.24 23.37 -9.39
C SER A 158 -3.42 22.31 -10.46
N MET A 159 -3.18 21.05 -10.11
CA MET A 159 -3.19 19.93 -11.04
C MET A 159 -3.95 18.74 -10.47
N THR A 160 -4.47 17.91 -11.37
CA THR A 160 -5.08 16.61 -11.05
C THR A 160 -4.02 15.64 -10.52
N LEU A 161 -4.42 14.65 -9.72
CA LEU A 161 -3.50 13.64 -9.16
C LEU A 161 -2.66 12.92 -10.21
N ASP A 162 -3.27 12.48 -11.33
CA ASP A 162 -2.56 11.73 -12.36
C ASP A 162 -1.50 12.58 -13.06
N ARG A 163 -1.85 13.83 -13.39
CA ARG A 163 -0.90 14.81 -13.93
C ARG A 163 0.23 15.09 -12.94
N PHE A 164 -0.07 15.19 -11.64
CA PHE A 164 0.96 15.36 -10.61
C PHE A 164 1.94 14.18 -10.60
N VAL A 165 1.46 12.95 -10.48
CA VAL A 165 2.32 11.74 -10.45
C VAL A 165 3.14 11.63 -11.72
N ALA A 166 2.53 11.79 -12.90
CA ALA A 166 3.24 11.72 -14.18
C ALA A 166 4.32 12.81 -14.31
N THR A 167 4.02 14.04 -13.85
CA THR A 167 5.00 15.14 -13.86
C THR A 167 6.15 14.85 -12.90
N GLN A 168 5.87 14.35 -11.69
CA GLN A 168 6.91 14.00 -10.72
C GLN A 168 7.77 12.83 -11.21
N GLU A 169 7.19 11.76 -11.73
CA GLU A 169 7.96 10.61 -12.22
C GLU A 169 8.84 11.00 -13.41
N LYS A 170 8.33 11.84 -14.32
CA LYS A 170 9.12 12.39 -15.43
C LYS A 170 10.27 13.27 -14.92
N HIS A 171 9.98 14.23 -14.03
CA HIS A 171 10.98 15.14 -13.48
C HIS A 171 12.04 14.38 -12.68
N VAL A 172 11.65 13.47 -11.79
CA VAL A 172 12.56 12.60 -11.03
C VAL A 172 13.46 11.81 -11.98
N LYS A 173 12.94 11.29 -13.09
CA LYS A 173 13.75 10.55 -14.08
C LYS A 173 14.79 11.44 -14.76
N GLU A 174 14.41 12.65 -15.16
CA GLU A 174 15.32 13.65 -15.75
C GLU A 174 16.40 14.08 -14.75
N GLN A 175 15.99 14.37 -13.51
CA GLN A 175 16.90 14.72 -12.42
C GLN A 175 17.83 13.55 -12.03
N SER A 176 17.35 12.31 -12.07
CA SER A 176 18.18 11.12 -11.87
C SER A 176 19.27 11.00 -12.94
N ALA A 177 18.97 11.29 -14.20
CA ALA A 177 19.96 11.30 -15.27
C ALA A 177 21.01 12.40 -15.05
N HIS A 178 20.57 13.58 -14.60
CA HIS A 178 21.48 14.67 -14.24
C HIS A 178 22.37 14.30 -13.04
N LEU A 179 21.83 13.68 -11.99
CA LEU A 179 22.59 13.17 -10.85
C LEU A 179 23.62 12.12 -11.28
N LEU A 180 23.26 11.20 -12.19
CA LEU A 180 24.17 10.21 -12.73
C LEU A 180 25.31 10.88 -13.52
N SER A 181 25.00 11.84 -14.38
CA SER A 181 26.01 12.62 -15.13
C SER A 181 26.98 13.29 -14.16
N LYS A 182 26.48 13.96 -13.12
CA LYS A 182 27.31 14.63 -12.12
C LYS A 182 28.14 13.67 -11.28
N ASN A 183 27.60 12.50 -10.93
CA ASN A 183 28.37 11.46 -10.25
C ASN A 183 29.57 11.01 -11.10
N LEU A 184 29.35 10.73 -12.38
CA LEU A 184 30.39 10.30 -13.31
C LEU A 184 31.42 11.40 -13.58
N GLU A 185 30.99 12.66 -13.74
CA GLU A 185 31.89 13.81 -13.91
C GLU A 185 32.81 13.99 -12.69
N VAL A 186 32.28 13.80 -11.47
CA VAL A 186 33.06 13.91 -10.23
C VAL A 186 34.00 12.72 -10.07
N GLU A 187 33.55 11.50 -10.40
CA GLU A 187 34.39 10.29 -10.39
C GLU A 187 35.57 10.42 -11.37
N GLU A 188 35.28 10.89 -12.59
CA GLU A 188 36.29 11.15 -13.61
C GLU A 188 37.24 12.28 -13.20
N ALA A 189 36.73 13.38 -12.62
CA ALA A 189 37.58 14.46 -12.12
C ALA A 189 38.53 14.02 -11.00
N VAL A 190 38.07 13.16 -10.09
CA VAL A 190 38.91 12.59 -9.02
C VAL A 190 39.96 11.62 -9.59
N ARG A 191 39.60 10.84 -10.61
CA ARG A 191 40.55 9.99 -11.33
C ARG A 191 41.60 10.82 -12.08
N ASP A 192 41.18 11.87 -12.78
CA ASP A 192 42.07 12.80 -13.49
C ASP A 192 43.00 13.53 -12.53
N LEU A 193 42.52 13.91 -11.34
CA LEU A 193 43.32 14.46 -10.26
C LEU A 193 44.44 13.50 -9.86
N GLY A 194 44.10 12.23 -9.61
CA GLY A 194 45.07 11.19 -9.30
C GLY A 194 46.11 10.99 -10.41
N LEU A 195 45.66 10.91 -11.67
CA LEU A 195 46.55 10.77 -12.83
C LEU A 195 47.45 11.99 -13.05
N LEU A 196 46.92 13.21 -12.88
CA LEU A 196 47.66 14.46 -13.01
C LEU A 196 48.84 14.47 -12.04
N VAL A 197 48.62 14.10 -10.77
CA VAL A 197 49.69 14.11 -9.76
C VAL A 197 50.67 12.97 -9.99
N CYS A 198 50.21 11.77 -10.36
CA CYS A 198 51.10 10.64 -10.66
C CYS A 198 52.00 10.87 -11.88
N ASN A 199 51.50 11.58 -12.90
CA ASN A 199 52.22 11.80 -14.17
C ASN A 199 53.05 13.09 -14.18
N TYR A 200 53.01 13.90 -13.11
CA TYR A 200 53.75 15.15 -13.07
C TYR A 200 55.24 14.89 -12.79
N GLU A 201 56.12 15.36 -13.66
CA GLU A 201 57.56 15.03 -13.63
C GLU A 201 58.24 15.36 -12.29
N LEU A 202 58.97 14.40 -11.73
CA LEU A 202 59.84 14.55 -10.55
C LEU A 202 61.30 14.50 -11.02
N HIS A 203 62.11 15.51 -10.70
CA HIS A 203 63.46 15.67 -11.26
C HIS A 203 64.57 15.01 -10.41
N THR A 204 64.37 14.82 -9.10
CA THR A 204 65.39 14.31 -8.17
C THR A 204 64.90 13.20 -7.23
N SER A 205 63.61 12.84 -7.22
CA SER A 205 63.02 11.80 -6.37
C SER A 205 62.50 10.61 -7.18
N ASP A 206 63.07 9.42 -6.96
CA ASP A 206 62.62 8.13 -7.55
C ASP A 206 61.32 7.57 -6.94
N LYS A 207 60.74 8.23 -5.93
CA LYS A 207 59.53 7.74 -5.26
C LYS A 207 58.28 8.17 -6.01
N ALA A 208 57.65 7.22 -6.71
CA ALA A 208 56.33 7.38 -7.30
C ALA A 208 55.25 7.64 -6.23
N VAL A 209 54.22 8.39 -6.61
CA VAL A 209 53.02 8.62 -5.79
C VAL A 209 52.36 7.27 -5.46
N SER A 210 52.08 7.01 -4.19
CA SER A 210 51.49 5.73 -3.77
C SER A 210 50.05 5.58 -4.28
N SER A 211 49.74 4.42 -4.88
CA SER A 211 48.36 4.07 -5.29
C SER A 211 47.37 4.08 -4.11
N GLU A 212 47.85 3.87 -2.87
CA GLU A 212 47.04 3.95 -1.65
C GLU A 212 46.60 5.40 -1.38
N ALA A 213 47.45 6.39 -1.66
CA ALA A 213 47.12 7.80 -1.50
C ALA A 213 46.04 8.25 -2.49
N VAL A 214 46.10 7.76 -3.73
CA VAL A 214 45.04 7.97 -4.74
C VAL A 214 43.72 7.33 -4.29
N GLY A 215 43.78 6.12 -3.71
CA GLY A 215 42.62 5.43 -3.15
C GLY A 215 41.97 6.17 -1.98
N MET A 216 42.75 6.76 -1.08
CA MET A 216 42.23 7.56 0.04
C MET A 216 41.49 8.83 -0.43
N VAL A 217 42.02 9.53 -1.43
CA VAL A 217 41.36 10.71 -2.01
C VAL A 217 40.06 10.31 -2.72
N SER A 218 40.07 9.18 -3.44
CA SER A 218 38.87 8.59 -4.05
C SER A 218 37.80 8.25 -3.01
N SER A 219 38.18 7.62 -1.89
CA SER A 219 37.26 7.30 -0.79
C SER A 219 36.69 8.56 -0.11
N HIS A 220 37.51 9.59 0.10
CA HIS A 220 37.05 10.86 0.68
C HIS A 220 35.96 11.52 -0.17
N TYR A 221 36.18 11.64 -1.49
CA TYR A 221 35.18 12.24 -2.38
C TYR A 221 33.98 11.34 -2.66
N ALA A 222 34.14 10.01 -2.61
CA ALA A 222 33.01 9.09 -2.63
C ALA A 222 32.06 9.33 -1.43
N LYS A 223 32.61 9.53 -0.22
CA LYS A 223 31.83 9.87 0.98
C LYS A 223 31.16 11.24 0.86
N GLN A 224 31.83 12.22 0.27
CA GLN A 224 31.20 13.53 0.02
C GLN A 224 30.08 13.45 -1.01
N MET A 225 30.24 12.67 -2.08
CA MET A 225 29.19 12.45 -3.08
C MET A 225 27.98 11.74 -2.46
N TYR A 226 28.19 10.71 -1.64
CA TYR A 226 27.12 10.07 -0.87
C TYR A 226 26.36 11.10 -0.01
N ARG A 227 27.10 11.93 0.74
CA ARG A 227 26.50 12.97 1.58
C ARG A 227 25.70 13.99 0.75
N ALA A 228 26.21 14.38 -0.41
CA ALA A 228 25.52 15.31 -1.30
C ALA A 228 24.18 14.73 -1.81
N VAL A 229 24.18 13.46 -2.23
CA VAL A 229 22.95 12.74 -2.65
C VAL A 229 21.96 12.60 -1.49
N LEU A 230 22.46 12.33 -0.28
CA LEU A 230 21.63 12.25 0.93
C LEU A 230 20.95 13.60 1.22
N VAL A 231 21.72 14.70 1.20
CA VAL A 231 21.20 16.06 1.42
C VAL A 231 20.18 16.43 0.35
N CYS A 232 20.45 16.15 -0.93
CA CYS A 232 19.51 16.37 -2.04
C CYS A 232 18.17 15.64 -1.81
N THR A 233 18.24 14.36 -1.43
CA THR A 233 17.06 13.53 -1.14
C THR A 233 16.27 14.07 0.03
N GLN A 234 16.95 14.42 1.14
CA GLN A 234 16.33 15.01 2.33
C GLN A 234 15.66 16.36 2.02
N GLN A 235 16.35 17.28 1.33
CA GLN A 235 15.82 18.60 1.00
C GLN A 235 14.60 18.50 0.09
N SER A 236 14.61 17.56 -0.86
CA SER A 236 13.49 17.30 -1.76
C SER A 236 12.25 16.79 -1.01
N LEU A 237 12.41 15.81 -0.13
CA LEU A 237 11.31 15.30 0.71
C LEU A 237 10.82 16.32 1.75
N LEU A 238 11.73 17.14 2.31
CA LEU A 238 11.38 18.26 3.20
C LEU A 238 10.65 19.38 2.45
N GLY A 239 10.96 19.61 1.18
CA GLY A 239 10.23 20.52 0.29
C GLY A 239 8.79 20.05 0.09
N LEU A 240 8.61 18.77 -0.25
CA LEU A 240 7.29 18.14 -0.37
C LEU A 240 6.51 18.21 0.96
N LYS A 241 7.15 17.89 2.08
CA LYS A 241 6.55 18.01 3.41
C LYS A 241 6.09 19.43 3.71
N ARG A 242 6.92 20.45 3.46
CA ARG A 242 6.55 21.85 3.72
C ARG A 242 5.29 22.22 2.94
N ARG A 243 5.26 21.88 1.65
CA ARG A 243 4.12 22.14 0.77
C ARG A 243 2.83 21.43 1.20
N VAL A 244 2.93 20.22 1.76
CA VAL A 244 1.78 19.40 2.24
C VAL A 244 1.38 19.70 3.69
N GLY A 245 2.29 20.23 4.50
CA GLY A 245 2.11 20.42 5.94
C GLY A 245 2.04 21.88 6.39
N SER A 246 1.94 22.83 5.46
CA SER A 246 1.91 24.27 5.76
C SER A 246 0.82 24.60 6.78
N ARG A 247 1.25 24.82 8.03
CA ARG A 247 0.44 25.50 9.04
C ARG A 247 0.58 27.00 8.82
N PRO A 248 -0.50 27.79 8.88
CA PRO A 248 -0.37 29.23 8.98
C PRO A 248 0.36 29.54 10.30
N ILE A 249 1.61 29.98 10.21
CA ILE A 249 2.33 30.53 11.36
C ILE A 249 1.66 31.88 11.65
N ALA A 250 1.20 32.06 12.89
CA ALA A 250 0.57 33.28 13.35
C ALA A 250 1.46 34.50 13.02
N GLY A 251 0.98 35.35 12.11
CA GLY A 251 1.54 36.68 11.85
C GLY A 251 2.22 36.92 10.49
N ILE A 252 2.54 35.89 9.70
CA ILE A 252 3.11 36.08 8.34
C ILE A 252 2.28 35.28 7.33
N VAL A 253 1.43 35.99 6.59
CA VAL A 253 0.61 35.45 5.50
C VAL A 253 1.52 35.18 4.29
N GLN A 254 2.22 34.06 4.31
CA GLN A 254 2.72 33.45 3.08
C GLN A 254 1.95 32.15 2.89
N VAL A 255 0.67 32.30 2.51
CA VAL A 255 -0.18 31.18 2.10
C VAL A 255 0.33 30.73 0.74
N GLU A 256 1.22 29.75 0.76
CA GLU A 256 1.65 29.04 -0.42
C GLU A 256 0.43 28.42 -1.13
N ARG A 257 0.32 28.62 -2.45
CA ARG A 257 -0.86 28.20 -3.23
C ARG A 257 -1.01 26.68 -3.26
N PRO A 258 -2.25 26.16 -3.19
CA PRO A 258 -2.53 24.73 -3.24
C PRO A 258 -2.27 24.21 -4.65
N PHE A 259 -1.85 22.95 -4.75
CA PHE A 259 -1.47 22.35 -6.03
C PHE A 259 -2.27 21.08 -6.39
N PHE A 260 -3.15 20.61 -5.52
CA PHE A 260 -4.15 19.59 -5.86
C PHE A 260 -5.53 20.22 -5.99
N ASP A 261 -6.19 20.00 -7.13
CA ASP A 261 -7.61 20.28 -7.29
C ASP A 261 -8.44 19.07 -6.84
N VAL A 262 -9.41 19.31 -5.96
CA VAL A 262 -10.31 18.30 -5.40
C VAL A 262 -11.73 18.81 -5.48
N GLN A 263 -12.61 18.06 -6.15
CA GLN A 263 -14.02 18.38 -6.22
C GLN A 263 -14.74 17.78 -5.02
N VAL A 264 -15.60 18.58 -4.39
CA VAL A 264 -16.48 18.13 -3.32
C VAL A 264 -17.89 18.04 -3.89
N GLU A 265 -18.45 16.84 -3.87
CA GLU A 265 -19.75 16.52 -4.45
C GLU A 265 -20.64 15.80 -3.43
N LEU A 266 -21.95 15.87 -3.65
CA LEU A 266 -22.92 15.13 -2.84
C LEU A 266 -23.24 13.81 -3.53
N ASP A 267 -22.65 12.72 -3.04
CA ASP A 267 -22.94 11.36 -3.51
C ASP A 267 -23.74 10.64 -2.41
N VAL A 268 -25.07 10.72 -2.52
CA VAL A 268 -26.01 10.30 -1.47
C VAL A 268 -25.70 8.86 -1.05
N PRO A 269 -25.41 8.58 0.23
CA PRO A 269 -25.75 9.40 1.41
C PRO A 269 -24.65 10.34 1.95
N ASN A 270 -23.46 10.41 1.33
CA ASN A 270 -22.28 11.05 1.89
C ASN A 270 -21.80 12.27 1.09
N VAL A 271 -21.11 13.20 1.76
CA VAL A 271 -20.34 14.24 1.07
C VAL A 271 -19.00 13.63 0.66
N ALA A 272 -18.85 13.36 -0.63
CA ALA A 272 -17.71 12.68 -1.19
C ALA A 272 -16.71 13.69 -1.79
N MET A 273 -15.45 13.29 -1.86
CA MET A 273 -14.42 14.04 -2.56
C MET A 273 -13.89 13.21 -3.72
N SER A 274 -13.79 13.84 -4.88
CA SER A 274 -13.20 13.28 -6.08
C SER A 274 -12.00 14.15 -6.47
N PRO A 275 -10.75 13.68 -6.33
CA PRO A 275 -10.33 12.38 -5.78
C PRO A 275 -10.38 12.30 -4.24
N SER A 276 -10.36 11.08 -3.71
CA SER A 276 -10.46 10.80 -2.26
C SER A 276 -9.16 11.14 -1.50
N LEU A 277 -9.25 11.29 -0.17
CA LEU A 277 -8.07 11.55 0.69
C LEU A 277 -7.02 10.45 0.60
N ASP A 278 -7.46 9.20 0.42
CA ASP A 278 -6.57 8.05 0.34
C ASP A 278 -5.86 8.00 -1.02
N GLU A 279 -6.52 8.37 -2.11
CA GLU A 279 -5.90 8.53 -3.44
C GLU A 279 -4.84 9.64 -3.43
N ILE A 280 -5.13 10.76 -2.77
CA ILE A 280 -4.16 11.86 -2.58
C ILE A 280 -2.94 11.36 -1.78
N GLN A 281 -3.16 10.62 -0.69
CA GLN A 281 -2.09 10.03 0.11
C GLN A 281 -1.25 9.04 -0.70
N GLN A 282 -1.87 8.21 -1.53
CA GLN A 282 -1.18 7.29 -2.42
C GLN A 282 -0.32 8.04 -3.46
N ALA A 283 -0.80 9.14 -4.05
CA ALA A 283 -0.03 9.94 -4.99
C ALA A 283 1.22 10.57 -4.34
N ILE A 284 1.08 11.12 -3.13
CA ILE A 284 2.22 11.67 -2.36
C ILE A 284 3.22 10.56 -2.00
N ASN A 285 2.74 9.37 -1.64
CA ASN A 285 3.58 8.21 -1.36
C ASN A 285 4.31 7.71 -2.62
N ARG A 286 3.64 7.69 -3.79
CA ARG A 286 4.27 7.33 -5.08
C ARG A 286 5.37 8.33 -5.43
N CYS A 287 5.12 9.63 -5.29
CA CYS A 287 6.15 10.66 -5.47
C CYS A 287 7.35 10.43 -4.53
N SER A 288 7.10 10.12 -3.25
CA SER A 288 8.18 9.86 -2.28
C SER A 288 8.99 8.62 -2.64
N ARG A 289 8.35 7.55 -3.12
CA ARG A 289 9.03 6.35 -3.63
C ARG A 289 9.84 6.63 -4.89
N ALA A 290 9.33 7.44 -5.81
CA ALA A 290 10.06 7.85 -7.00
C ALA A 290 11.33 8.63 -6.62
N VAL A 291 11.23 9.59 -5.71
CA VAL A 291 12.37 10.35 -5.17
C VAL A 291 13.42 9.41 -4.56
N LEU A 292 13.02 8.43 -3.75
CA LEU A 292 13.96 7.45 -3.19
C LEU A 292 14.59 6.56 -4.27
N ALA A 293 13.81 6.15 -5.27
CA ALA A 293 14.26 5.29 -6.36
C ALA A 293 15.33 5.94 -7.26
N CYS A 294 15.52 7.26 -7.19
CA CYS A 294 16.56 7.97 -7.95
C CYS A 294 17.97 7.41 -7.69
N SER A 295 18.20 6.92 -6.47
CA SER A 295 19.48 6.37 -6.01
C SER A 295 19.76 4.94 -6.48
N LYS A 296 18.77 4.24 -7.07
CA LYS A 296 18.95 2.87 -7.60
C LYS A 296 19.90 2.81 -8.78
N ASN A 297 19.91 3.85 -9.61
CA ASN A 297 20.67 3.90 -10.86
C ASN A 297 22.04 4.58 -10.69
N LEU A 298 22.41 4.98 -9.47
CA LEU A 298 23.69 5.62 -9.20
C LEU A 298 24.74 4.56 -8.82
N PRO A 299 25.85 4.45 -9.56
CA PRO A 299 26.91 3.50 -9.25
C PRO A 299 27.64 3.94 -7.97
N MET A 300 27.87 2.98 -7.07
CA MET A 300 28.71 3.16 -5.90
C MET A 300 30.19 3.08 -6.30
N TRP A 301 31.01 4.00 -5.81
CA TRP A 301 32.44 4.04 -6.13
C TRP A 301 33.14 2.85 -5.49
N LYS A 302 34.00 2.16 -6.24
CA LYS A 302 34.61 0.85 -5.86
C LYS A 302 35.61 0.87 -4.69
N SER A 303 35.83 2.01 -4.03
CA SER A 303 36.99 2.26 -3.17
C SER A 303 36.70 2.39 -1.66
N ASP A 304 35.48 2.12 -1.18
CA ASP A 304 35.15 2.25 0.25
C ASP A 304 34.86 0.90 0.95
N PRO A 305 35.89 0.24 1.54
CA PRO A 305 35.72 -1.03 2.25
C PRO A 305 34.91 -0.91 3.56
N THR A 306 34.60 0.31 4.03
CA THR A 306 33.87 0.52 5.30
C THR A 306 32.34 0.54 5.16
N VAL A 307 31.83 0.68 3.93
CA VAL A 307 30.39 0.76 3.64
C VAL A 307 29.91 -0.44 2.82
N THR A 308 30.82 -1.10 2.08
CA THR A 308 30.51 -2.30 1.30
C THR A 308 30.37 -3.54 2.17
N THR A 309 29.15 -3.80 2.63
CA THR A 309 28.69 -5.20 2.65
C THR A 309 28.51 -5.62 1.19
N VAL A 310 29.17 -6.73 0.81
CA VAL A 310 29.14 -7.28 -0.56
C VAL A 310 27.70 -7.35 -1.05
N GLY A 311 27.32 -6.51 -2.04
CA GLY A 311 26.00 -6.53 -2.69
C GLY A 311 25.01 -5.41 -2.33
N SER A 312 25.33 -4.47 -1.43
CA SER A 312 24.40 -3.39 -1.06
C SER A 312 24.35 -2.25 -2.09
N SER A 313 23.16 -1.94 -2.60
CA SER A 313 22.93 -0.82 -3.53
C SER A 313 22.95 0.54 -2.79
N LEU A 314 23.32 1.63 -3.47
CA LEU A 314 23.25 3.00 -2.88
C LEU A 314 21.83 3.30 -2.36
N TYR A 315 20.81 2.78 -3.04
CA TYR A 315 19.42 2.83 -2.63
C TYR A 315 19.15 2.22 -1.24
N GLU A 316 19.73 1.07 -0.92
CA GLU A 316 19.56 0.44 0.39
C GLU A 316 20.20 1.26 1.51
N VAL A 317 21.34 1.88 1.23
CA VAL A 317 22.04 2.73 2.20
C VAL A 317 21.24 4.01 2.47
N VAL A 318 20.77 4.69 1.42
CA VAL A 318 19.96 5.92 1.54
C VAL A 318 18.60 5.65 2.20
N THR A 319 17.93 4.54 1.89
CA THR A 319 16.61 4.22 2.47
C THR A 319 16.68 3.79 3.93
N ARG A 320 17.81 3.24 4.39
CA ARG A 320 18.05 2.90 5.81
C ARG A 320 18.54 4.09 6.64
N ASP A 321 18.90 5.20 6.00
CA ASP A 321 19.39 6.37 6.71
C ASP A 321 18.33 6.94 7.67
N ARG A 322 18.73 7.13 8.93
CA ARG A 322 17.84 7.55 10.02
C ARG A 322 17.16 8.89 9.72
N GLU A 323 17.82 9.78 9.01
CA GLU A 323 17.28 11.10 8.71
C GLU A 323 16.26 11.04 7.57
N VAL A 324 16.51 10.24 6.54
CA VAL A 324 15.55 10.00 5.45
C VAL A 324 14.28 9.35 6.00
N VAL A 325 14.41 8.31 6.82
CA VAL A 325 13.26 7.67 7.49
C VAL A 325 12.48 8.67 8.35
N ARG A 326 13.18 9.52 9.12
CA ARG A 326 12.56 10.59 9.92
C ARG A 326 11.77 11.57 9.05
N VAL A 327 12.31 11.99 7.90
CA VAL A 327 11.63 12.93 6.99
C VAL A 327 10.38 12.30 6.37
N VAL A 328 10.44 11.02 5.97
CA VAL A 328 9.28 10.28 5.44
C VAL A 328 8.17 10.16 6.49
N LEU A 329 8.51 9.84 7.74
CA LEU A 329 7.54 9.80 8.85
C LEU A 329 6.89 11.18 9.11
N LEU A 330 7.69 12.25 9.04
CA LEU A 330 7.19 13.61 9.18
C LEU A 330 6.29 14.05 8.02
N LEU A 331 6.53 13.55 6.81
CA LEU A 331 5.65 13.75 5.64
C LEU A 331 4.33 13.01 5.83
N ALA A 332 4.35 11.74 6.25
CA ALA A 332 3.15 10.97 6.55
C ALA A 332 2.28 11.66 7.63
N GLY A 333 2.91 12.15 8.71
CA GLY A 333 2.22 12.91 9.75
C GLY A 333 1.63 14.25 9.27
N ALA A 334 2.25 14.90 8.28
CA ALA A 334 1.71 16.11 7.66
C ALA A 334 0.46 15.82 6.80
N VAL A 335 0.48 14.72 6.03
CA VAL A 335 -0.67 14.25 5.25
C VAL A 335 -1.84 13.92 6.17
N GLU A 336 -1.59 13.20 7.27
CA GLU A 336 -2.64 12.85 8.25
C GLU A 336 -3.24 14.10 8.92
N GLY A 337 -2.40 15.09 9.22
CA GLY A 337 -2.86 16.38 9.73
C GLY A 337 -3.77 17.12 8.74
N ALA A 338 -3.45 17.10 7.45
CA ALA A 338 -4.30 17.68 6.40
C ALA A 338 -5.61 16.89 6.25
N LYS A 339 -5.56 15.55 6.30
CA LYS A 339 -6.73 14.65 6.25
C LYS A 339 -7.75 15.02 7.34
N ARG A 340 -7.28 15.22 8.58
CA ARG A 340 -8.13 15.62 9.71
C ARG A 340 -8.79 16.97 9.49
N GLN A 341 -8.05 17.98 9.03
CA GLN A 341 -8.61 19.32 8.75
C GLN A 341 -9.68 19.27 7.66
N VAL A 342 -9.48 18.45 6.63
CA VAL A 342 -10.49 18.26 5.58
C VAL A 342 -11.73 17.56 6.12
N GLN A 343 -11.56 16.50 6.93
CA GLN A 343 -12.70 15.81 7.56
C GLN A 343 -13.50 16.73 8.50
N GLU A 344 -12.82 17.56 9.30
CA GLU A 344 -13.45 18.59 10.13
C GLU A 344 -14.24 19.58 9.26
N TYR A 345 -13.68 20.04 8.14
CA TYR A 345 -14.39 20.91 7.21
C TYR A 345 -15.60 20.23 6.56
N LEU A 346 -15.47 18.98 6.10
CA LEU A 346 -16.59 18.22 5.51
C LEU A 346 -17.72 17.99 6.52
N SER A 347 -17.39 17.79 7.80
CA SER A 347 -18.38 17.62 8.86
C SER A 347 -19.29 18.84 9.04
N THR A 348 -18.83 20.04 8.64
CA THR A 348 -19.67 21.26 8.69
C THR A 348 -20.87 21.20 7.76
N PHE A 349 -20.85 20.33 6.74
CA PHE A 349 -21.98 20.11 5.83
C PHE A 349 -23.01 19.12 6.39
N LEU A 350 -22.67 18.33 7.42
CA LEU A 350 -23.61 17.38 8.05
C LEU A 350 -24.80 18.08 8.73
N LYS A 351 -24.70 19.39 9.03
CA LYS A 351 -25.86 20.16 9.50
C LYS A 351 -27.02 20.20 8.49
N TYR A 352 -26.76 19.91 7.22
CA TYR A 352 -27.75 19.85 6.14
C TYR A 352 -28.20 18.42 5.82
N GLU A 353 -27.78 17.42 6.59
CA GLU A 353 -27.96 15.99 6.32
C GLU A 353 -29.43 15.57 6.11
N TYR A 354 -30.35 16.20 6.83
CA TYR A 354 -31.78 15.99 6.69
C TYR A 354 -32.30 16.29 5.26
N LEU A 355 -31.65 17.18 4.49
CA LEU A 355 -32.10 17.55 3.15
C LEU A 355 -32.04 16.38 2.16
N TRP A 356 -31.08 15.45 2.30
CA TRP A 356 -30.89 14.33 1.37
C TRP A 356 -31.09 12.95 1.99
N LYS A 357 -31.13 12.83 3.32
CA LYS A 357 -31.43 11.56 4.01
C LYS A 357 -32.91 11.36 4.29
N ASP A 358 -33.65 12.43 4.58
CA ASP A 358 -35.05 12.31 4.97
C ASP A 358 -35.94 12.18 3.72
N ASN A 359 -36.98 11.36 3.83
CA ASN A 359 -37.97 11.22 2.77
C ASN A 359 -38.94 12.40 2.80
N MET A 360 -38.95 13.20 1.72
CA MET A 360 -39.80 14.39 1.60
C MET A 360 -41.30 14.09 1.81
N ALA A 361 -41.78 12.91 1.38
CA ALA A 361 -43.19 12.54 1.56
C ALA A 361 -43.53 12.17 3.02
N GLU A 362 -42.63 11.50 3.71
CA GLU A 362 -42.80 11.10 5.11
C GLU A 362 -42.73 12.30 6.06
N ALA A 363 -41.78 13.21 5.81
CA ALA A 363 -41.68 14.49 6.52
C ALA A 363 -42.96 15.33 6.32
N TYR A 364 -43.48 15.39 5.10
CA TYR A 364 -44.76 16.06 4.80
C TYR A 364 -45.94 15.40 5.52
N ASN A 365 -46.03 14.07 5.52
CA ASN A 365 -47.10 13.35 6.23
C ASN A 365 -47.05 13.58 7.75
N THR A 366 -45.85 13.61 8.32
CA THR A 366 -45.61 13.90 9.75
C THR A 366 -45.95 15.35 10.10
N PHE A 367 -45.72 16.28 9.17
CA PHE A 367 -46.17 17.65 9.30
C PHE A 367 -47.70 17.74 9.25
N MET A 368 -48.34 17.04 8.31
CA MET A 368 -49.80 17.02 8.15
C MET A 368 -50.53 16.35 9.32
N SER A 369 -49.94 15.35 9.98
CA SER A 369 -50.55 14.70 11.16
C SER A 369 -50.71 15.63 12.36
N LYS A 370 -50.05 16.80 12.34
CA LYS A 370 -50.16 17.83 13.40
C LYS A 370 -51.28 18.83 13.17
N GLU A 371 -52.08 18.68 12.11
CA GLU A 371 -53.11 19.64 11.69
C GLU A 371 -52.58 21.09 11.57
N PRO A 372 -51.55 21.33 10.73
CA PRO A 372 -50.82 22.59 10.68
C PRO A 372 -51.67 23.75 10.15
N THR A 373 -51.45 24.94 10.73
CA THR A 373 -52.10 26.18 10.30
C THR A 373 -51.40 26.80 9.09
N LEU A 374 -52.02 27.83 8.49
CA LEU A 374 -51.41 28.58 7.38
C LEU A 374 -50.09 29.26 7.76
N GLU A 375 -49.97 29.70 9.01
CA GLU A 375 -48.74 30.30 9.55
C GLU A 375 -47.62 29.26 9.67
N ASP A 376 -47.97 28.02 10.04
CA ASP A 376 -47.02 26.91 10.10
C ASP A 376 -46.49 26.56 8.70
N PHE A 377 -47.36 26.53 7.69
CA PHE A 377 -46.95 26.36 6.29
C PHE A 377 -46.02 27.50 5.81
N GLU A 378 -46.34 28.75 6.15
CA GLU A 378 -45.47 29.88 5.81
C GLU A 378 -44.11 29.80 6.54
N SER A 379 -44.09 29.30 7.78
CA SER A 379 -42.87 29.13 8.56
C SER A 379 -41.93 28.08 7.95
N GLU A 380 -42.46 26.93 7.52
CA GLU A 380 -41.67 25.89 6.86
C GLU A 380 -41.12 26.35 5.50
N LEU A 381 -41.94 27.05 4.70
CA LEU A 381 -41.48 27.64 3.44
C LEU A 381 -40.38 28.70 3.67
N LYS A 382 -40.47 29.51 4.73
CA LYS A 382 -39.42 30.46 5.13
C LYS A 382 -38.13 29.74 5.53
N THR A 383 -38.23 28.61 6.23
CA THR A 383 -37.07 27.81 6.64
C THR A 383 -36.27 27.37 5.42
N TYR A 384 -36.89 26.76 4.42
CA TYR A 384 -36.17 26.30 3.20
C TYR A 384 -35.59 27.45 2.37
N VAL A 385 -36.27 28.61 2.31
CA VAL A 385 -35.71 29.82 1.68
C VAL A 385 -34.47 30.31 2.44
N SER A 386 -34.49 30.29 3.77
CA SER A 386 -33.35 30.71 4.60
C SER A 386 -32.15 29.77 4.45
N VAL A 387 -32.40 28.45 4.42
CA VAL A 387 -31.38 27.40 4.22
C VAL A 387 -30.74 27.54 2.83
N LYS A 388 -31.52 27.79 1.78
CA LYS A 388 -31.00 28.06 0.43
C LYS A 388 -30.05 29.27 0.41
N ILE A 389 -30.43 30.37 1.05
CA ILE A 389 -29.58 31.58 1.16
C ILE A 389 -28.29 31.26 1.93
N GLU A 390 -28.36 30.45 2.99
CA GLU A 390 -27.18 30.03 3.74
C GLU A 390 -26.23 29.19 2.87
N ILE A 391 -26.77 28.24 2.08
CA ILE A 391 -26.01 27.43 1.12
C ILE A 391 -25.37 28.32 0.04
N GLU A 392 -26.09 29.32 -0.47
CA GLU A 392 -25.58 30.27 -1.46
C GLU A 392 -24.42 31.14 -0.94
N ARG A 393 -24.31 31.33 0.39
CA ARG A 393 -23.19 32.04 1.03
C ARG A 393 -21.93 31.19 1.20
N ILE A 394 -22.01 29.88 1.01
CA ILE A 394 -20.84 28.99 1.08
C ILE A 394 -19.85 29.41 -0.03
N PRO A 395 -18.56 29.66 0.31
CA PRO A 395 -17.53 29.98 -0.68
C PRO A 395 -17.41 28.85 -1.72
N GLU A 396 -17.24 29.19 -3.00
CA GLU A 396 -17.12 28.19 -4.09
C GLU A 396 -15.82 27.39 -4.05
N ARG A 397 -14.83 27.91 -3.31
CA ARG A 397 -13.49 27.34 -3.19
C ARG A 397 -13.00 27.52 -1.77
N ASN A 398 -12.45 26.46 -1.18
CA ASN A 398 -11.77 26.52 0.11
C ASN A 398 -10.37 25.90 0.00
N GLN A 399 -9.37 26.52 0.60
CA GLN A 399 -8.02 25.99 0.62
C GLN A 399 -7.74 25.36 1.99
N ILE A 400 -7.36 24.09 1.99
CA ILE A 400 -6.86 23.39 3.17
C ILE A 400 -5.51 22.78 2.83
N SER A 401 -4.45 23.35 3.38
CA SER A 401 -3.08 22.95 3.08
C SER A 401 -2.78 22.97 1.57
N ALA A 402 -2.31 21.85 1.01
CA ALA A 402 -2.03 21.65 -0.42
C ALA A 402 -3.29 21.43 -1.29
N LEU A 403 -4.47 21.33 -0.69
CA LEU A 403 -5.72 20.95 -1.34
C LEU A 403 -6.58 22.19 -1.61
N LYS A 404 -7.06 22.30 -2.85
CA LYS A 404 -8.08 23.25 -3.27
C LYS A 404 -9.40 22.51 -3.42
N LEU A 405 -10.26 22.66 -2.43
CA LEU A 405 -11.59 22.07 -2.39
C LEU A 405 -12.54 22.93 -3.21
N GLU A 406 -13.04 22.40 -4.32
CA GLU A 406 -14.06 23.01 -5.16
C GLU A 406 -15.44 22.53 -4.70
N THR A 407 -16.12 23.38 -3.92
CA THR A 407 -17.42 23.09 -3.28
C THR A 407 -18.61 23.53 -4.14
N LYS A 408 -18.35 24.12 -5.31
CA LYS A 408 -19.39 24.58 -6.23
C LYS A 408 -20.39 23.49 -6.63
N PRO A 409 -20.00 22.25 -6.97
CA PRO A 409 -20.95 21.19 -7.30
C PRO A 409 -21.86 20.83 -6.11
N LEU A 410 -21.28 20.60 -4.92
CA LEU A 410 -22.01 20.37 -3.68
C LEU A 410 -23.00 21.50 -3.38
N LYS A 411 -22.57 22.76 -3.50
CA LYS A 411 -23.39 23.95 -3.27
C LYS A 411 -24.59 24.01 -4.20
N LEU A 412 -24.39 23.80 -5.50
CA LEU A 412 -25.47 23.79 -6.49
C LEU A 412 -26.47 22.67 -6.20
N ARG A 413 -25.96 21.48 -5.84
CA ARG A 413 -26.81 20.32 -5.54
C ARG A 413 -27.64 20.52 -4.27
N LEU A 414 -27.05 21.05 -3.19
CA LEU A 414 -27.78 21.36 -1.95
C LEU A 414 -28.84 22.44 -2.17
N ALA A 415 -28.54 23.48 -2.97
CA ALA A 415 -29.50 24.52 -3.31
C ALA A 415 -30.66 23.97 -4.16
N GLU A 416 -30.40 23.04 -5.06
CA GLU A 416 -31.41 22.35 -5.86
C GLU A 416 -32.34 21.50 -4.97
N ILE A 417 -31.77 20.72 -4.04
CA ILE A 417 -32.54 19.89 -3.11
C ILE A 417 -33.41 20.77 -2.21
N ALA A 418 -32.88 21.86 -1.65
CA ALA A 418 -33.67 22.81 -0.85
C ALA A 418 -34.84 23.43 -1.65
N GLU A 419 -34.64 23.71 -2.94
CA GLU A 419 -35.72 24.18 -3.83
C GLU A 419 -36.76 23.08 -4.12
N GLN A 420 -36.35 21.81 -4.20
CA GLN A 420 -37.27 20.68 -4.34
C GLN A 420 -38.16 20.52 -3.11
N TRP A 421 -37.61 20.60 -1.89
CA TRP A 421 -38.38 20.61 -0.63
C TRP A 421 -39.43 21.73 -0.61
N LYS A 422 -39.01 22.98 -0.88
CA LYS A 422 -39.92 24.13 -1.01
C LYS A 422 -41.02 23.86 -2.06
N SER A 423 -40.64 23.39 -3.24
CA SER A 423 -41.57 23.14 -4.35
C SER A 423 -42.59 22.05 -4.04
N GLN A 424 -42.21 20.99 -3.33
CA GLN A 424 -43.11 19.91 -2.94
C GLN A 424 -44.14 20.38 -1.91
N TYR A 425 -43.71 21.09 -0.87
CA TYR A 425 -44.63 21.68 0.11
C TYR A 425 -45.61 22.64 -0.57
N ALA A 426 -45.12 23.48 -1.49
CA ALA A 426 -45.96 24.41 -2.25
C ALA A 426 -46.93 23.72 -3.21
N ARG A 427 -46.52 22.65 -3.92
CA ARG A 427 -47.39 21.87 -4.83
C ARG A 427 -48.46 21.08 -4.08
N ASN A 428 -48.12 20.46 -2.96
CA ASN A 428 -49.08 19.70 -2.16
C ASN A 428 -50.12 20.65 -1.55
N LEU A 429 -49.68 21.81 -1.07
CA LEU A 429 -50.54 22.87 -0.58
C LEU A 429 -51.48 23.39 -1.68
N TYR A 430 -50.94 23.61 -2.90
CA TYR A 430 -51.75 23.97 -4.08
C TYR A 430 -52.79 22.90 -4.42
N SER A 431 -52.42 21.62 -4.45
CA SER A 431 -53.34 20.51 -4.75
C SER A 431 -54.50 20.44 -3.75
N GLN A 432 -54.21 20.63 -2.46
CA GLN A 432 -55.24 20.64 -1.42
C GLN A 432 -56.23 21.81 -1.61
N PHE A 433 -55.72 22.99 -1.98
CA PHE A 433 -56.54 24.19 -2.14
C PHE A 433 -57.28 24.26 -3.48
N SER A 434 -56.72 23.72 -4.56
CA SER A 434 -57.42 23.55 -5.84
C SER A 434 -58.58 22.58 -5.69
N HIS A 435 -58.40 21.47 -4.95
CA HIS A 435 -59.50 20.56 -4.63
C HIS A 435 -60.60 21.26 -3.81
N GLN A 436 -60.25 22.02 -2.76
CA GLN A 436 -61.23 22.77 -1.96
C GLN A 436 -62.00 23.81 -2.80
N LEU A 437 -61.32 24.54 -3.70
CA LEU A 437 -61.96 25.50 -4.60
C LEU A 437 -62.87 24.81 -5.62
N SER A 438 -62.42 23.69 -6.21
CA SER A 438 -63.20 22.87 -7.15
C SER A 438 -64.43 22.26 -6.49
N GLU A 439 -64.33 21.82 -5.24
CA GLU A 439 -65.46 21.25 -4.49
C GLU A 439 -66.54 22.30 -4.23
N VAL A 440 -66.15 23.50 -3.79
CA VAL A 440 -67.10 24.60 -3.51
C VAL A 440 -67.72 25.15 -4.80
N THR A 441 -66.93 25.34 -5.86
CA THR A 441 -67.43 25.83 -7.16
C THR A 441 -68.27 24.77 -7.88
N GLY A 442 -67.86 23.50 -7.85
CA GLY A 442 -68.61 22.36 -8.36
C GLY A 442 -69.96 22.23 -7.68
N TRP A 443 -69.99 22.27 -6.34
CA TRP A 443 -71.23 22.24 -5.57
C TRP A 443 -72.17 23.41 -5.94
N MET A 444 -71.65 24.64 -6.07
CA MET A 444 -72.47 25.78 -6.50
C MET A 444 -73.02 25.62 -7.93
N HIS A 445 -72.24 25.01 -8.83
CA HIS A 445 -72.69 24.72 -10.19
C HIS A 445 -73.78 23.64 -10.21
N ASP A 446 -73.60 22.58 -9.44
CA ASP A 446 -74.57 21.49 -9.31
C ASP A 446 -75.88 21.99 -8.71
N MET A 447 -75.83 22.76 -7.62
CA MET A 447 -77.02 23.39 -7.03
C MET A 447 -77.75 24.29 -8.02
N LYS A 448 -77.01 25.07 -8.82
CA LYS A 448 -77.60 25.91 -9.88
C LYS A 448 -78.30 25.08 -10.95
N ARG A 449 -77.70 23.95 -11.36
CA ARG A 449 -78.27 23.02 -12.34
C ARG A 449 -79.51 22.33 -11.79
N PHE A 450 -79.49 21.92 -10.52
CA PHE A 450 -80.60 21.25 -9.87
C PHE A 450 -81.81 22.18 -9.69
N LEU A 451 -81.58 23.44 -9.30
CA LEU A 451 -82.65 24.44 -9.20
C LEU A 451 -83.26 24.85 -10.55
N ALA A 452 -82.60 24.54 -11.67
CA ALA A 452 -83.09 24.83 -13.02
C ALA A 452 -83.97 23.72 -13.62
N ARG A 453 -84.13 22.58 -12.92
CA ARG A 453 -84.97 21.45 -13.37
C ARG A 453 -86.45 21.78 -13.19
N ASP A 454 -87.26 21.46 -14.20
CA ASP A 454 -88.72 21.64 -14.11
C ASP A 454 -89.38 20.62 -13.19
N ILE A 455 -90.39 21.07 -12.42
CA ILE A 455 -91.10 20.26 -11.43
C ILE A 455 -92.31 19.59 -12.09
N ASN A 456 -92.25 18.27 -12.30
CA ASN A 456 -93.30 17.49 -12.94
C ASN A 456 -93.95 16.47 -12.00
N ASP A 457 -93.20 15.90 -11.06
CA ASP A 457 -93.69 14.90 -10.11
C ASP A 457 -93.36 15.21 -8.64
N LEU A 458 -93.80 14.31 -7.74
CA LEU A 458 -93.64 14.43 -6.30
C LEU A 458 -92.17 14.29 -5.85
N ASP A 459 -91.36 13.60 -6.65
CA ASP A 459 -89.94 13.44 -6.42
C ASP A 459 -89.17 14.72 -6.79
N ASP A 460 -89.56 15.38 -7.87
CA ASP A 460 -89.03 16.69 -8.26
C ASP A 460 -89.30 17.76 -7.18
N VAL A 461 -90.48 17.75 -6.54
CA VAL A 461 -90.84 18.65 -5.41
C VAL A 461 -89.95 18.37 -4.20
N ARG A 462 -89.73 17.09 -3.87
CA ARG A 462 -88.84 16.67 -2.77
C ARG A 462 -87.41 17.12 -3.01
N MET A 463 -86.88 16.84 -4.20
CA MET A 463 -85.51 17.20 -4.57
C MET A 463 -85.32 18.71 -4.51
N ALA A 464 -86.25 19.50 -5.08
CA ALA A 464 -86.18 20.95 -5.04
C ALA A 464 -86.17 21.53 -3.61
N MET A 465 -87.03 21.02 -2.71
CA MET A 465 -87.07 21.48 -1.31
C MET A 465 -85.84 21.06 -0.51
N ARG A 466 -85.30 19.86 -0.76
CA ARG A 466 -84.02 19.42 -0.17
C ARG A 466 -82.87 20.34 -0.59
N TYR A 467 -82.75 20.65 -1.88
CA TYR A 467 -81.71 21.55 -2.38
C TYR A 467 -81.85 22.98 -1.81
N LEU A 468 -83.06 23.50 -1.68
CA LEU A 468 -83.32 24.78 -1.02
C LEU A 468 -82.93 24.76 0.47
N GLY A 469 -83.13 23.63 1.16
CA GLY A 469 -82.68 23.41 2.53
C GLY A 469 -81.16 23.37 2.66
N GLU A 470 -80.49 22.56 1.82
CA GLU A 470 -79.02 22.45 1.78
C GLU A 470 -78.34 23.81 1.49
N ILE A 471 -78.94 24.63 0.61
CA ILE A 471 -78.45 25.99 0.32
C ILE A 471 -78.58 26.90 1.55
N ARG A 472 -79.67 26.83 2.31
CA ARG A 472 -79.87 27.62 3.54
C ARG A 472 -78.95 27.20 4.69
N GLU A 473 -78.76 25.90 4.90
CA GLU A 473 -77.88 25.40 5.96
C GLU A 473 -76.41 25.76 5.71
N ARG A 474 -75.97 25.67 4.45
CA ARG A 474 -74.60 26.00 4.05
C ARG A 474 -74.38 27.49 3.83
N GLU A 475 -75.42 28.33 3.88
CA GLU A 475 -75.32 29.75 3.57
C GLU A 475 -74.35 30.49 4.49
N ALA A 476 -74.46 30.28 5.80
CA ALA A 476 -73.57 30.89 6.78
C ALA A 476 -72.14 30.30 6.75
N MET A 477 -72.00 29.01 6.41
CA MET A 477 -70.72 28.31 6.35
C MET A 477 -69.90 28.74 5.11
N LEU A 478 -70.54 28.86 3.94
CA LEU A 478 -69.85 29.21 2.69
C LEU A 478 -69.29 30.64 2.71
N ASP A 479 -70.02 31.59 3.29
CA ASP A 479 -69.52 32.96 3.47
C ASP A 479 -68.30 33.03 4.40
N TRP A 480 -68.15 32.06 5.34
CA TRP A 480 -66.98 31.94 6.22
C TRP A 480 -65.78 31.23 5.54
N VAL A 481 -66.04 30.32 4.59
CA VAL A 481 -65.00 29.55 3.86
C VAL A 481 -64.30 30.38 2.77
N PHE A 482 -64.95 31.40 2.21
CA PHE A 482 -64.37 32.20 1.13
C PHE A 482 -63.14 33.01 1.54
N ALA A 483 -63.13 33.63 2.73
CA ALA A 483 -61.99 34.45 3.17
C ALA A 483 -60.69 33.65 3.38
N PRO A 484 -60.70 32.48 4.08
CA PRO A 484 -59.52 31.62 4.17
C PRO A 484 -59.01 31.11 2.82
N VAL A 485 -59.89 30.86 1.85
CA VAL A 485 -59.49 30.44 0.50
C VAL A 485 -58.79 31.58 -0.25
N GLU A 486 -59.28 32.82 -0.14
CA GLU A 486 -58.63 34.01 -0.72
C GLU A 486 -57.23 34.25 -0.10
N GLU A 487 -57.07 34.09 1.23
CA GLU A 487 -55.78 34.23 1.93
C GLU A 487 -54.75 33.14 1.53
N LYS A 488 -55.22 31.90 1.39
CA LYS A 488 -54.42 30.75 0.94
C LYS A 488 -53.80 30.94 -0.44
N TYR A 489 -54.59 31.45 -1.40
CA TYR A 489 -54.12 31.72 -2.76
C TYR A 489 -53.16 32.93 -2.81
N THR A 490 -53.33 33.89 -1.90
CA THR A 490 -52.39 35.01 -1.73
C THR A 490 -51.02 34.54 -1.25
N LEU A 491 -50.97 33.55 -0.35
CA LEU A 491 -49.72 32.92 0.13
C LEU A 491 -48.99 32.18 -1.01
N LEU A 492 -49.70 31.38 -1.81
CA LEU A 492 -49.11 30.66 -2.96
C LEU A 492 -48.52 31.61 -4.01
N THR A 493 -49.16 32.76 -4.23
CA THR A 493 -48.68 33.80 -5.14
C THR A 493 -47.40 34.47 -4.61
N ARG A 494 -47.28 34.67 -3.29
CA ARG A 494 -46.08 35.25 -2.65
C ARG A 494 -44.83 34.37 -2.80
N TYR A 495 -44.98 33.04 -2.84
CA TYR A 495 -43.88 32.08 -2.99
C TYR A 495 -43.70 31.56 -4.43
N GLU A 496 -44.22 32.30 -5.42
CA GLU A 496 -44.00 32.09 -6.86
C GLU A 496 -44.57 30.78 -7.45
N VAL A 497 -45.65 30.25 -6.88
CA VAL A 497 -46.36 29.10 -7.48
C VAL A 497 -47.17 29.58 -8.69
N ARG A 498 -46.95 28.94 -9.85
CA ARG A 498 -47.58 29.35 -11.10
C ARG A 498 -49.03 28.88 -11.17
N MET A 499 -49.97 29.82 -11.11
CA MET A 499 -51.41 29.55 -11.11
C MET A 499 -52.02 29.66 -12.51
N PRO A 500 -52.94 28.78 -12.92
CA PRO A 500 -53.74 28.94 -14.13
C PRO A 500 -54.60 30.21 -14.07
N LYS A 501 -54.70 30.95 -15.17
CA LYS A 501 -55.55 32.16 -15.26
C LYS A 501 -57.03 31.84 -14.99
N GLU A 502 -57.50 30.67 -15.41
CA GLU A 502 -58.87 30.20 -15.22
C GLU A 502 -59.25 30.11 -13.73
N GLU A 503 -58.34 29.60 -12.89
CA GLU A 503 -58.58 29.51 -11.43
C GLU A 503 -58.62 30.90 -10.78
N SER A 504 -57.77 31.83 -11.24
CA SER A 504 -57.78 33.22 -10.78
C SER A 504 -59.09 33.94 -11.11
N ASP A 505 -59.65 33.69 -12.29
CA ASP A 505 -60.94 34.27 -12.70
C ASP A 505 -62.10 33.66 -11.88
N THR A 506 -62.07 32.33 -11.63
CA THR A 506 -63.09 31.68 -10.79
C THR A 506 -63.10 32.16 -9.34
N LEU A 507 -61.93 32.48 -8.77
CA LEU A 507 -61.82 33.05 -7.42
C LEU A 507 -62.45 34.45 -7.36
N GLY A 508 -62.27 35.28 -8.40
CA GLY A 508 -62.89 36.60 -8.50
C GLY A 508 -64.41 36.55 -8.65
N ASP A 509 -64.94 35.56 -9.36
CA ASP A 509 -66.38 35.40 -9.63
C ASP A 509 -67.16 34.63 -8.55
N LEU A 510 -66.46 34.07 -7.55
CA LEU A 510 -67.02 33.17 -6.53
C LEU A 510 -68.20 33.79 -5.78
N ARG A 511 -68.01 35.01 -5.22
CA ARG A 511 -69.05 35.76 -4.49
C ARG A 511 -70.19 36.24 -5.38
N PHE A 512 -69.95 36.42 -6.68
CA PHE A 512 -70.99 36.81 -7.64
C PHE A 512 -71.88 35.61 -8.00
N SER A 513 -71.29 34.45 -8.25
CA SER A 513 -71.99 33.20 -8.54
C SER A 513 -72.90 32.76 -7.38
N TRP A 514 -72.42 32.90 -6.14
CA TRP A 514 -73.21 32.63 -4.93
C TRP A 514 -74.46 33.52 -4.81
N ARG A 515 -74.34 34.84 -5.03
CA ARG A 515 -75.48 35.77 -5.03
C ARG A 515 -76.51 35.45 -6.11
N LYS A 516 -76.06 34.97 -7.28
CA LYS A 516 -76.96 34.56 -8.38
C LYS A 516 -77.72 33.29 -8.04
N LEU A 517 -77.07 32.33 -7.37
CA LEU A 517 -77.70 31.08 -6.91
C LEU A 517 -78.82 31.35 -5.89
N LYS A 518 -78.59 32.23 -4.91
CA LYS A 518 -79.62 32.64 -3.93
C LYS A 518 -80.89 33.18 -4.61
N LYS A 519 -80.74 34.04 -5.61
CA LYS A 519 -81.90 34.58 -6.36
C LYS A 519 -82.70 33.51 -7.11
N ILE A 520 -82.04 32.46 -7.62
CA ILE A 520 -82.72 31.34 -8.30
C ILE A 520 -83.46 30.47 -7.26
N ALA A 521 -82.84 30.25 -6.10
CA ALA A 521 -83.46 29.54 -4.98
C ALA A 521 -84.75 30.23 -4.48
N ASP A 522 -84.72 31.55 -4.34
CA ASP A 522 -85.91 32.33 -3.95
C ASP A 522 -87.06 32.19 -4.97
N ALA A 523 -86.75 32.28 -6.26
CA ALA A 523 -87.75 32.15 -7.34
C ALA A 523 -88.40 30.74 -7.40
N LEU A 524 -87.64 29.68 -7.12
CA LEU A 524 -88.16 28.31 -7.09
C LEU A 524 -89.08 28.08 -5.87
N THR A 525 -88.74 28.70 -4.73
CA THR A 525 -89.54 28.67 -3.50
C THR A 525 -90.96 29.20 -3.74
N ASP A 526 -91.08 30.29 -4.52
CA ASP A 526 -92.38 30.86 -4.89
C ASP A 526 -93.19 29.94 -5.84
N LYS A 527 -92.52 29.26 -6.79
CA LYS A 527 -93.16 28.32 -7.74
C LYS A 527 -93.72 27.07 -7.03
N LEU A 528 -92.99 26.53 -6.05
CA LEU A 528 -93.40 25.36 -5.24
C LEU A 528 -94.64 25.62 -4.39
N ARG A 529 -94.79 26.85 -3.87
CA ARG A 529 -95.94 27.24 -3.04
C ARG A 529 -97.28 27.15 -3.78
N MET A 530 -97.29 27.27 -5.11
CA MET A 530 -98.51 27.22 -5.93
C MET A 530 -98.95 25.80 -6.31
N SER A 531 -98.04 24.82 -6.39
CA SER A 531 -98.33 23.45 -6.84
C SER A 531 -98.58 22.44 -5.71
N GLN A 532 -98.41 22.86 -4.45
CA GLN A 532 -98.38 22.01 -3.25
C GLN A 532 -99.69 21.21 -2.97
N ALA A 533 -100.86 21.74 -3.35
CA ALA A 533 -102.15 21.14 -2.99
C ALA A 533 -102.48 19.84 -3.76
N GLY A 534 -102.12 19.75 -5.05
CA GLY A 534 -102.44 18.59 -5.90
C GLY A 534 -101.62 17.34 -5.58
N PHE A 535 -100.33 17.52 -5.26
CA PHE A 535 -99.42 16.42 -4.93
C PHE A 535 -99.74 15.76 -3.57
N ARG A 536 -100.19 16.55 -2.57
CA ARG A 536 -100.59 16.04 -1.25
C ARG A 536 -101.74 15.03 -1.33
N THR A 537 -102.73 15.26 -2.20
CA THR A 537 -103.90 14.38 -2.35
C THR A 537 -103.54 13.08 -3.09
N GLY A 538 -102.63 13.12 -4.06
CA GLY A 538 -102.13 11.94 -4.77
C GLY A 538 -101.31 11.00 -3.87
N LEU A 539 -100.47 11.57 -3.01
CA LEU A 539 -99.64 10.81 -2.06
C LEU A 539 -100.46 9.96 -1.09
N MET A 540 -101.51 10.54 -0.47
CA MET A 540 -102.38 9.82 0.48
C MET A 540 -103.07 8.60 -0.15
N LYS A 541 -103.34 8.63 -1.46
CA LYS A 541 -103.94 7.50 -2.18
C LYS A 541 -102.93 6.37 -2.41
N ASN A 542 -101.68 6.73 -2.76
CA ASN A 542 -100.64 5.76 -3.08
C ASN A 542 -100.05 5.06 -1.84
N VAL A 543 -99.92 5.77 -0.71
CA VAL A 543 -99.51 5.19 0.59
C VAL A 543 -100.44 4.05 1.03
N LYS A 544 -101.76 4.23 0.86
CA LYS A 544 -102.75 3.20 1.21
C LYS A 544 -102.63 1.94 0.35
N LEU A 545 -102.35 2.10 -0.95
CA LEU A 545 -102.15 0.97 -1.86
C LEU A 545 -100.84 0.23 -1.58
N PHE A 546 -99.79 0.96 -1.20
CA PHE A 546 -98.47 0.38 -0.92
C PHE A 546 -98.45 -0.51 0.32
N ASN A 547 -99.25 -0.21 1.35
CA ASN A 547 -99.35 -1.06 2.55
C ASN A 547 -99.80 -2.49 2.20
N VAL A 548 -100.72 -2.64 1.25
CA VAL A 548 -101.20 -3.95 0.80
C VAL A 548 -100.11 -4.73 0.04
N ASP A 549 -99.31 -4.05 -0.78
CA ASP A 549 -98.21 -4.66 -1.55
C ASP A 549 -97.06 -5.15 -0.66
N VAL A 550 -96.72 -4.42 0.41
CA VAL A 550 -95.66 -4.81 1.35
C VAL A 550 -96.01 -6.10 2.11
N VAL A 551 -97.26 -6.24 2.57
CA VAL A 551 -97.73 -7.46 3.25
C VAL A 551 -97.74 -8.65 2.30
N GLN A 552 -98.15 -8.47 1.04
CA GLN A 552 -98.09 -9.54 0.03
C GLN A 552 -96.66 -9.98 -0.27
N PHE A 553 -95.71 -9.04 -0.34
CA PHE A 553 -94.30 -9.34 -0.57
C PHE A 553 -93.66 -10.16 0.56
N ARG A 554 -93.96 -9.86 1.82
CA ARG A 554 -93.44 -10.64 2.97
C ARG A 554 -93.89 -12.08 2.94
N ASN A 555 -95.17 -12.32 2.63
CA ASN A 555 -95.70 -13.68 2.51
C ASN A 555 -95.02 -14.48 1.38
N ASP A 556 -94.66 -13.83 0.27
CA ASP A 556 -93.91 -14.48 -0.82
C ASP A 556 -92.44 -14.74 -0.44
N PHE A 557 -91.80 -13.83 0.31
CA PHE A 557 -90.44 -14.01 0.82
C PHE A 557 -90.33 -15.20 1.81
N GLU A 558 -91.31 -15.37 2.70
CA GLU A 558 -91.31 -16.49 3.65
C GLU A 558 -91.59 -17.84 2.97
N ALA A 559 -92.43 -17.86 1.92
CA ALA A 559 -92.79 -19.09 1.21
C ALA A 559 -91.76 -19.52 0.15
N ASN A 560 -91.14 -18.57 -0.55
CA ASN A 560 -90.31 -18.84 -1.73
C ASN A 560 -88.89 -18.25 -1.63
N GLY A 561 -88.53 -17.62 -0.51
CA GLY A 561 -87.27 -16.93 -0.32
C GLY A 561 -86.03 -17.83 -0.18
N PRO A 562 -84.85 -17.22 -0.03
CA PRO A 562 -83.57 -17.91 0.13
C PRO A 562 -83.40 -18.62 1.48
N MET A 563 -84.33 -18.44 2.44
CA MET A 563 -84.27 -19.01 3.79
C MET A 563 -84.98 -20.37 3.93
N VAL A 564 -85.48 -20.96 2.82
CA VAL A 564 -86.14 -22.27 2.86
C VAL A 564 -85.12 -23.37 3.19
N PRO A 565 -85.35 -24.22 4.21
CA PRO A 565 -84.42 -25.27 4.60
C PRO A 565 -84.18 -26.31 3.49
N GLY A 566 -82.92 -26.68 3.25
CA GLY A 566 -82.53 -27.75 2.32
C GLY A 566 -82.17 -27.33 0.89
N LEU A 567 -81.92 -26.04 0.66
CA LEU A 567 -81.51 -25.53 -0.67
C LEU A 567 -79.99 -25.63 -0.89
N PRO A 568 -79.54 -26.05 -2.09
CA PRO A 568 -78.13 -25.94 -2.48
C PRO A 568 -77.65 -24.48 -2.49
N PRO A 569 -76.38 -24.19 -2.12
CA PRO A 569 -75.85 -22.81 -2.03
C PRO A 569 -76.03 -21.97 -3.30
N TYR A 570 -75.93 -22.60 -4.48
CA TYR A 570 -76.12 -21.93 -5.78
C TYR A 570 -77.59 -21.50 -6.00
N GLU A 571 -78.54 -22.38 -5.69
CA GLU A 571 -79.98 -22.12 -5.86
C GLU A 571 -80.48 -21.09 -4.83
N ALA A 572 -79.92 -21.10 -3.62
CA ALA A 572 -80.17 -20.09 -2.60
C ALA A 572 -79.74 -18.68 -3.05
N ASN A 573 -78.61 -18.56 -3.77
CA ASN A 573 -78.12 -17.29 -4.30
C ASN A 573 -78.99 -16.76 -5.46
N GLU A 574 -79.49 -17.63 -6.33
CA GLU A 574 -80.39 -17.22 -7.42
C GLU A 574 -81.72 -16.68 -6.88
N ARG A 575 -82.28 -17.34 -5.85
CA ARG A 575 -83.46 -16.88 -5.13
C ARG A 575 -83.20 -15.58 -4.39
N LEU A 576 -82.03 -15.42 -3.76
CA LEU A 576 -81.60 -14.18 -3.12
C LEU A 576 -81.61 -13.00 -4.10
N ARG A 577 -80.99 -13.14 -5.28
CA ARG A 577 -80.97 -12.10 -6.32
C ARG A 577 -82.36 -11.73 -6.85
N ARG A 578 -83.28 -12.69 -6.93
CA ARG A 578 -84.67 -12.43 -7.31
C ARG A 578 -85.39 -11.58 -6.26
N PHE A 579 -85.30 -11.95 -4.99
CA PHE A 579 -85.96 -11.22 -3.90
C PHE A 579 -85.30 -9.88 -3.56
N GLN A 580 -83.99 -9.71 -3.81
CA GLN A 580 -83.31 -8.40 -3.77
C GLN A 580 -83.90 -7.43 -4.80
N ARG A 581 -84.07 -7.84 -6.06
CA ARG A 581 -84.70 -6.98 -7.08
C ARG A 581 -86.13 -6.59 -6.73
N LEU A 582 -86.92 -7.53 -6.23
CA LEU A 582 -88.32 -7.28 -5.82
C LEU A 582 -88.40 -6.38 -4.57
N TYR A 583 -87.42 -6.49 -3.68
CA TYR A 583 -87.26 -5.61 -2.51
C TYR A 583 -86.85 -4.20 -2.93
N GLU A 584 -85.84 -4.04 -3.79
CA GLU A 584 -85.37 -2.74 -4.29
C GLU A 584 -86.49 -1.92 -4.95
N GLU A 585 -87.35 -2.55 -5.74
CA GLU A 585 -88.49 -1.88 -6.37
C GLU A 585 -89.45 -1.28 -5.32
N ARG A 586 -89.68 -2.01 -4.22
CA ARG A 586 -90.56 -1.61 -3.12
C ARG A 586 -89.89 -0.63 -2.17
N GLU A 587 -88.59 -0.78 -1.90
CA GLU A 587 -87.80 0.18 -1.14
C GLU A 587 -87.75 1.56 -1.84
N ARG A 588 -87.63 1.58 -3.19
CA ARG A 588 -87.73 2.84 -3.95
C ARG A 588 -89.10 3.51 -3.79
N LYS A 589 -90.19 2.74 -3.84
CA LYS A 589 -91.55 3.24 -3.61
C LYS A 589 -91.74 3.72 -2.16
N TYR A 590 -91.24 2.96 -1.18
CA TYR A 590 -91.25 3.33 0.25
C TYR A 590 -90.52 4.65 0.50
N GLN A 591 -89.29 4.80 -0.01
CA GLN A 591 -88.51 6.03 0.17
C GLN A 591 -89.15 7.23 -0.53
N ALA A 592 -89.79 7.04 -1.69
CA ALA A 592 -90.52 8.08 -2.39
C ALA A 592 -91.77 8.52 -1.60
N TYR A 593 -92.52 7.57 -1.02
CA TYR A 593 -93.71 7.87 -0.23
C TYR A 593 -93.40 8.45 1.15
N ARG A 594 -92.46 7.85 1.89
CA ARG A 594 -91.98 8.36 3.18
C ARG A 594 -91.52 9.80 3.05
N ALA A 595 -90.71 10.09 2.04
CA ALA A 595 -90.21 11.43 1.86
C ALA A 595 -91.30 12.39 1.38
N GLY A 596 -92.32 11.92 0.66
CA GLY A 596 -93.54 12.69 0.42
C GLY A 596 -94.35 12.97 1.69
N GLU A 597 -94.45 12.01 2.61
CA GLU A 597 -95.20 12.14 3.88
C GLU A 597 -94.51 13.16 4.79
N GLU A 598 -93.19 13.06 4.94
CA GLU A 598 -92.35 14.04 5.67
C GLU A 598 -92.48 15.45 5.04
N LEU A 599 -92.43 15.55 3.71
CA LEU A 599 -92.50 16.81 2.96
C LEU A 599 -93.83 17.57 3.16
N PHE A 600 -94.95 16.86 3.32
CA PHE A 600 -96.25 17.46 3.59
C PHE A 600 -96.60 17.52 5.09
N GLY A 601 -95.71 17.12 5.99
CA GLY A 601 -95.97 17.07 7.43
C GLY A 601 -97.06 16.07 7.80
N LEU A 602 -97.15 14.97 7.06
CA LEU A 602 -97.99 13.81 7.37
C LEU A 602 -97.22 12.85 8.28
N PRO A 603 -97.89 12.09 9.16
CA PRO A 603 -97.23 11.05 9.94
C PRO A 603 -96.65 9.99 9.01
N VAL A 604 -95.35 9.71 9.14
CA VAL A 604 -94.66 8.71 8.33
C VAL A 604 -95.23 7.33 8.62
N THR A 605 -95.65 6.64 7.57
CA THR A 605 -96.14 5.27 7.68
C THR A 605 -94.95 4.31 7.70
N ASP A 606 -94.74 3.62 8.81
CA ASP A 606 -93.66 2.63 8.95
C ASP A 606 -94.17 1.22 8.62
N TYR A 607 -93.37 0.46 7.87
CA TYR A 607 -93.73 -0.89 7.40
C TYR A 607 -92.76 -1.93 7.99
N LYS A 608 -93.18 -2.59 9.07
CA LYS A 608 -92.36 -3.53 9.82
C LYS A 608 -91.88 -4.70 8.95
N GLU A 609 -92.77 -5.23 8.12
CA GLU A 609 -92.53 -6.37 7.23
C GLU A 609 -91.44 -6.09 6.18
N LEU A 610 -91.32 -4.82 5.73
CA LEU A 610 -90.28 -4.40 4.80
C LEU A 610 -88.91 -4.26 5.49
N SER A 611 -88.91 -3.76 6.73
CA SER A 611 -87.69 -3.64 7.56
C SER A 611 -87.12 -5.01 7.92
N ASP A 612 -87.96 -5.96 8.31
CA ASP A 612 -87.54 -7.31 8.68
C ASP A 612 -86.92 -8.03 7.47
N THR A 613 -87.54 -7.89 6.28
CA THR A 613 -87.02 -8.46 5.03
C THR A 613 -85.69 -7.83 4.60
N LYS A 614 -85.47 -6.54 4.86
CA LYS A 614 -84.19 -5.85 4.60
C LYS A 614 -83.06 -6.41 5.45
N ALA A 615 -83.30 -6.61 6.74
CA ALA A 615 -82.30 -7.13 7.67
C ALA A 615 -81.85 -8.54 7.25
N GLU A 616 -82.81 -9.40 6.89
CA GLU A 616 -82.58 -10.76 6.43
C GLU A 616 -81.84 -10.82 5.07
N LEU A 617 -82.22 -9.99 4.09
CA LEU A 617 -81.54 -9.89 2.81
C LEU A 617 -80.09 -9.38 2.93
N THR A 618 -79.86 -8.38 3.78
CA THR A 618 -78.51 -7.78 3.99
C THR A 618 -77.54 -8.77 4.63
N LEU A 619 -78.04 -9.66 5.50
CA LEU A 619 -77.24 -10.73 6.09
C LEU A 619 -76.87 -11.80 5.05
N LEU A 620 -77.81 -12.22 4.22
CA LEU A 620 -77.60 -13.24 3.19
C LEU A 620 -76.70 -12.76 2.05
N GLU A 621 -76.78 -11.49 1.67
CA GLU A 621 -75.93 -10.88 0.63
C GLU A 621 -74.44 -10.94 0.99
N LYS A 622 -74.11 -10.70 2.26
CA LYS A 622 -72.71 -10.76 2.73
C LYS A 622 -72.10 -12.16 2.60
N LEU A 623 -72.88 -13.21 2.88
CA LEU A 623 -72.40 -14.59 2.80
C LEU A 623 -72.31 -15.08 1.36
N TYR A 624 -73.40 -14.98 0.60
CA TYR A 624 -73.45 -15.53 -0.75
C TYR A 624 -72.69 -14.67 -1.78
N GLY A 625 -72.51 -13.36 -1.52
CA GLY A 625 -71.63 -12.51 -2.30
C GLY A 625 -70.15 -12.88 -2.13
N LEU A 626 -69.72 -13.12 -0.88
CA LEU A 626 -68.36 -13.62 -0.61
C LEU A 626 -68.15 -15.02 -1.21
N TYR A 627 -69.15 -15.90 -1.10
CA TYR A 627 -69.13 -17.25 -1.69
C TYR A 627 -68.93 -17.23 -3.20
N THR A 628 -69.64 -16.37 -3.93
CA THR A 628 -69.41 -16.24 -5.38
C THR A 628 -68.04 -15.70 -5.71
N ASN A 629 -67.54 -14.74 -4.94
CA ASN A 629 -66.24 -14.13 -5.21
C ASN A 629 -65.10 -15.12 -4.99
N VAL A 630 -65.14 -15.89 -3.90
CA VAL A 630 -64.16 -16.95 -3.62
C VAL A 630 -64.22 -18.01 -4.72
N LEU A 631 -65.40 -18.54 -5.04
CA LEU A 631 -65.53 -19.57 -6.07
C LEU A 631 -65.02 -19.11 -7.44
N THR A 632 -65.40 -17.89 -7.87
CA THR A 632 -64.96 -17.33 -9.16
C THR A 632 -63.44 -17.16 -9.21
N THR A 633 -62.85 -16.61 -8.13
CA THR A 633 -61.40 -16.38 -8.06
C THR A 633 -60.61 -17.69 -7.99
N VAL A 634 -61.11 -18.69 -7.24
CA VAL A 634 -60.49 -20.03 -7.18
C VAL A 634 -60.57 -20.72 -8.54
N THR A 635 -61.70 -20.61 -9.26
CA THR A 635 -61.81 -21.16 -10.62
C THR A 635 -60.87 -20.48 -11.61
N GLU A 636 -60.73 -19.15 -11.53
CA GLU A 636 -59.77 -18.40 -12.35
C GLU A 636 -58.33 -18.87 -12.10
N TYR A 637 -57.95 -19.05 -10.83
CA TYR A 637 -56.62 -19.52 -10.47
C TYR A 637 -56.37 -20.99 -10.85
N ASN A 638 -57.38 -21.86 -10.76
CA ASN A 638 -57.29 -23.25 -11.20
C ASN A 638 -57.05 -23.39 -12.72
N ASP A 639 -57.47 -22.40 -13.50
CA ASP A 639 -57.29 -22.34 -14.95
C ASP A 639 -55.95 -21.75 -15.40
N TYR A 640 -55.13 -21.23 -14.48
CA TYR A 640 -53.79 -20.71 -14.81
C TYR A 640 -52.90 -21.82 -15.38
N HIS A 641 -52.24 -21.51 -16.49
CA HIS A 641 -51.17 -22.34 -17.04
C HIS A 641 -49.94 -22.27 -16.13
N TRP A 642 -49.15 -23.34 -16.08
CA TRP A 642 -47.97 -23.40 -15.22
C TRP A 642 -46.96 -22.30 -15.52
N SER A 643 -46.82 -21.89 -16.78
CA SER A 643 -46.01 -20.73 -17.18
C SER A 643 -46.46 -19.42 -16.52
N ASP A 644 -47.78 -19.24 -16.36
CA ASP A 644 -48.35 -18.05 -15.73
C ASP A 644 -48.19 -18.10 -14.21
N VAL A 645 -48.21 -19.30 -13.62
CA VAL A 645 -47.89 -19.51 -12.19
C VAL A 645 -46.41 -19.19 -11.92
N LEU A 646 -45.51 -19.53 -12.84
CA LEU A 646 -44.07 -19.24 -12.76
C LEU A 646 -43.73 -17.74 -12.98
N ALA A 647 -44.68 -16.92 -13.44
CA ALA A 647 -44.44 -15.50 -13.64
C ALA A 647 -44.21 -14.78 -12.30
N GLU A 648 -43.22 -13.88 -12.29
CA GLU A 648 -42.74 -13.24 -11.06
C GLU A 648 -43.86 -12.44 -10.37
N GLY A 649 -44.10 -12.74 -9.09
CA GLY A 649 -45.11 -12.08 -8.26
C GLY A 649 -46.53 -12.69 -8.30
N ASN A 650 -46.82 -13.63 -9.20
CA ASN A 650 -48.17 -14.21 -9.30
C ASN A 650 -48.56 -15.07 -8.09
N ILE A 651 -47.63 -15.90 -7.58
CA ILE A 651 -47.88 -16.71 -6.36
C ILE A 651 -48.14 -15.79 -5.15
N GLU A 652 -47.39 -14.69 -5.01
CA GLU A 652 -47.56 -13.72 -3.92
C GLU A 652 -48.90 -12.98 -4.01
N LEU A 653 -49.33 -12.61 -5.22
CA LEU A 653 -50.66 -12.04 -5.48
C LEU A 653 -51.78 -13.01 -5.10
N MET A 654 -51.63 -14.30 -5.42
CA MET A 654 -52.58 -15.34 -5.06
C MET A 654 -52.68 -15.52 -3.54
N THR A 655 -51.55 -15.59 -2.84
CA THR A 655 -51.50 -15.68 -1.37
C THR A 655 -52.21 -14.50 -0.72
N LYS A 656 -51.87 -13.27 -1.11
CA LYS A 656 -52.48 -12.06 -0.56
C LYS A 656 -54.00 -12.03 -0.77
N LYS A 657 -54.47 -12.40 -1.96
CA LYS A 657 -55.92 -12.46 -2.28
C LYS A 657 -56.65 -13.50 -1.42
N MET A 658 -56.04 -14.66 -1.20
CA MET A 658 -56.62 -15.72 -0.36
C MET A 658 -56.61 -15.35 1.13
N GLU A 659 -55.57 -14.65 1.62
CA GLU A 659 -55.54 -14.08 2.97
C GLU A 659 -56.63 -13.01 3.17
N GLU A 660 -56.88 -12.16 2.17
CA GLU A 660 -57.99 -11.20 2.16
C GLU A 660 -59.35 -11.92 2.30
N PHE A 661 -59.55 -13.04 1.56
CA PHE A 661 -60.75 -13.86 1.69
C PHE A 661 -60.85 -14.55 3.06
N GLN A 662 -59.75 -15.10 3.60
CA GLN A 662 -59.72 -15.71 4.93
C GLN A 662 -60.08 -14.69 6.02
N ALA A 663 -59.56 -13.46 5.92
CA ALA A 663 -59.91 -12.37 6.82
C ALA A 663 -61.38 -11.95 6.68
N ALA A 664 -61.92 -11.94 5.46
CA ALA A 664 -63.34 -11.67 5.21
C ALA A 664 -64.24 -12.75 5.82
N CYS A 665 -63.88 -14.04 5.71
CA CYS A 665 -64.58 -15.15 6.37
C CYS A 665 -64.60 -14.95 7.90
N LYS A 666 -63.45 -14.64 8.51
CA LYS A 666 -63.33 -14.43 9.97
C LYS A 666 -64.16 -13.26 10.50
N ARG A 667 -64.40 -12.21 9.69
CA ARG A 667 -65.21 -11.02 10.02
C ARG A 667 -66.73 -11.27 9.95
N MET A 668 -67.18 -12.44 9.51
CA MET A 668 -68.60 -12.73 9.36
C MET A 668 -69.34 -12.80 10.71
N PRO A 669 -70.58 -12.26 10.80
CA PRO A 669 -71.44 -12.35 11.98
C PRO A 669 -71.65 -13.80 12.46
N LYS A 670 -71.83 -13.98 13.78
CA LYS A 670 -71.97 -15.32 14.40
C LYS A 670 -73.17 -16.10 13.84
N GLU A 671 -74.26 -15.42 13.47
CA GLU A 671 -75.47 -16.03 12.94
C GLU A 671 -75.27 -16.74 11.58
N LEU A 672 -74.22 -16.37 10.83
CA LEU A 672 -73.92 -16.92 9.51
C LEU A 672 -72.87 -18.04 9.54
N ARG A 673 -72.20 -18.26 10.67
CA ARG A 673 -71.11 -19.25 10.79
C ARG A 673 -71.58 -20.69 10.92
N SER A 674 -72.85 -20.90 11.28
CA SER A 674 -73.47 -22.22 11.35
C SER A 674 -74.04 -22.70 10.01
N TRP A 675 -73.92 -21.90 8.95
CA TRP A 675 -74.45 -22.21 7.64
C TRP A 675 -73.46 -23.06 6.84
N ASP A 676 -73.96 -24.05 6.10
CA ASP A 676 -73.13 -24.98 5.32
C ASP A 676 -72.25 -24.24 4.30
N ALA A 677 -72.77 -23.18 3.67
CA ALA A 677 -72.02 -22.35 2.72
C ALA A 677 -70.81 -21.64 3.36
N TYR A 678 -70.85 -21.31 4.66
CA TYR A 678 -69.72 -20.72 5.38
C TYR A 678 -68.63 -21.76 5.69
N LEU A 679 -69.04 -22.96 6.11
CA LEU A 679 -68.12 -24.06 6.43
C LEU A 679 -67.38 -24.54 5.17
N GLU A 680 -68.10 -24.67 4.05
CA GLU A 680 -67.51 -25.02 2.76
C GLU A 680 -66.53 -23.96 2.25
N LEU A 681 -66.90 -22.68 2.32
CA LEU A 681 -66.06 -21.55 1.92
C LEU A 681 -64.76 -21.46 2.73
N THR A 682 -64.86 -21.59 4.05
CA THR A 682 -63.70 -21.49 4.95
C THR A 682 -62.72 -22.62 4.65
N LYS A 683 -63.22 -23.84 4.47
CA LYS A 683 -62.40 -24.99 4.11
C LYS A 683 -61.67 -24.80 2.77
N GLN A 684 -62.36 -24.34 1.73
CA GLN A 684 -61.74 -24.11 0.42
C GLN A 684 -60.62 -23.06 0.46
N VAL A 685 -60.79 -21.97 1.23
CA VAL A 685 -59.77 -20.92 1.36
C VAL A 685 -58.56 -21.41 2.15
N ASP A 686 -58.79 -22.15 3.24
CA ASP A 686 -57.72 -22.69 4.08
C ASP A 686 -56.90 -23.75 3.33
N ASP A 687 -57.55 -24.72 2.67
CA ASP A 687 -56.87 -25.76 1.88
C ASP A 687 -56.02 -25.14 0.74
N PHE A 688 -56.53 -24.07 0.09
CA PHE A 688 -55.79 -23.39 -0.98
C PHE A 688 -54.57 -22.63 -0.42
N LEU A 689 -54.69 -21.95 0.73
CA LEU A 689 -53.57 -21.26 1.39
C LEU A 689 -52.46 -22.23 1.82
N GLU A 690 -52.82 -23.43 2.29
CA GLU A 690 -51.84 -24.46 2.69
C GLU A 690 -51.08 -25.04 1.48
N SER A 691 -51.69 -25.05 0.29
CA SER A 691 -51.07 -25.60 -0.92
C SER A 691 -50.07 -24.65 -1.61
N LEU A 692 -50.23 -23.33 -1.44
CA LEU A 692 -49.40 -22.32 -2.13
C LEU A 692 -47.89 -22.37 -1.79
N PRO A 693 -47.46 -22.58 -0.52
CA PRO A 693 -46.04 -22.75 -0.20
C PRO A 693 -45.39 -23.93 -0.92
N LEU A 694 -46.11 -25.04 -1.09
CA LEU A 694 -45.62 -26.22 -1.84
C LEU A 694 -45.45 -25.90 -3.33
N ILE A 695 -46.43 -25.20 -3.91
CA ILE A 695 -46.37 -24.72 -5.29
C ILE A 695 -45.17 -23.79 -5.49
N GLN A 696 -44.88 -22.91 -4.52
CA GLN A 696 -43.73 -22.02 -4.58
C GLN A 696 -42.39 -22.78 -4.57
N GLN A 697 -42.26 -23.86 -3.80
CA GLN A 697 -41.07 -24.70 -3.80
C GLN A 697 -40.92 -25.48 -5.13
N LEU A 698 -42.01 -25.99 -5.68
CA LEU A 698 -42.05 -26.70 -6.96
C LEU A 698 -41.82 -25.78 -8.17
N ALA A 699 -42.12 -24.49 -8.04
CA ALA A 699 -41.84 -23.46 -9.03
C ALA A 699 -40.34 -23.12 -9.16
N HIS A 700 -39.48 -23.61 -8.26
CA HIS A 700 -38.07 -23.26 -8.26
C HIS A 700 -37.35 -23.84 -9.50
N PRO A 701 -36.51 -23.07 -10.22
CA PRO A 701 -35.83 -23.51 -11.46
C PRO A 701 -34.76 -24.60 -11.28
N ALA A 702 -34.58 -25.08 -10.04
CA ALA A 702 -33.68 -26.18 -9.72
C ALA A 702 -34.29 -27.55 -10.04
N LEU A 703 -35.61 -27.63 -10.17
CA LEU A 703 -36.27 -28.88 -10.55
C LEU A 703 -35.87 -29.27 -11.98
N ARG A 704 -35.78 -30.58 -12.21
CA ARG A 704 -35.37 -31.26 -13.44
C ARG A 704 -36.31 -32.45 -13.61
N GLN A 705 -36.34 -33.05 -14.79
CA GLN A 705 -37.27 -34.14 -15.08
C GLN A 705 -37.24 -35.26 -14.03
N ARG A 706 -36.05 -35.67 -13.57
CA ARG A 706 -35.88 -36.67 -12.49
C ARG A 706 -36.61 -36.35 -11.17
N HIS A 707 -36.75 -35.07 -10.83
CA HIS A 707 -37.48 -34.63 -9.63
C HIS A 707 -38.99 -34.71 -9.86
N TRP A 708 -39.45 -34.36 -11.06
CA TRP A 708 -40.85 -34.52 -11.47
C TRP A 708 -41.25 -35.99 -11.56
N ASP A 709 -40.37 -36.86 -12.05
CA ASP A 709 -40.61 -38.30 -12.11
C ASP A 709 -40.77 -38.88 -10.69
N LYS A 710 -39.95 -38.44 -9.73
CA LYS A 710 -40.06 -38.83 -8.31
C LYS A 710 -41.36 -38.33 -7.67
N LEU A 711 -41.83 -37.13 -8.03
CA LEU A 711 -43.13 -36.62 -7.60
C LEU A 711 -44.30 -37.39 -8.23
N CYS A 712 -44.15 -37.86 -9.47
CA CYS A 712 -45.15 -38.72 -10.12
C CYS A 712 -45.25 -40.09 -9.42
N GLU A 713 -44.11 -40.66 -9.01
CA GLU A 713 -44.09 -41.92 -8.23
C GLU A 713 -44.76 -41.76 -6.86
N LEU A 714 -44.54 -40.64 -6.18
CA LEU A 714 -45.12 -40.36 -4.86
C LEU A 714 -46.63 -40.11 -4.91
N THR A 715 -47.10 -39.30 -5.87
CA THR A 715 -48.51 -38.89 -5.96
C THR A 715 -49.38 -39.84 -6.78
N GLY A 716 -48.78 -40.77 -7.53
CA GLY A 716 -49.47 -41.66 -8.45
C GLY A 716 -50.12 -40.96 -9.65
N LYS A 717 -49.82 -39.68 -9.88
CA LYS A 717 -50.31 -38.87 -11.01
C LYS A 717 -49.16 -38.46 -11.92
N THR A 718 -49.44 -38.31 -13.20
CA THR A 718 -48.43 -37.91 -14.20
C THR A 718 -48.41 -36.39 -14.37
N PHE A 719 -47.25 -35.77 -14.13
CA PHE A 719 -47.01 -34.35 -14.37
C PHE A 719 -46.18 -34.15 -15.64
N ASP A 720 -46.84 -33.71 -16.71
CA ASP A 720 -46.14 -33.34 -17.95
C ASP A 720 -45.81 -31.84 -17.94
N THR A 721 -44.68 -31.51 -17.32
CA THR A 721 -44.21 -30.12 -17.20
C THR A 721 -43.72 -29.50 -18.50
N SER A 722 -43.61 -30.30 -19.57
CA SER A 722 -43.20 -29.84 -20.90
C SER A 722 -44.38 -29.43 -21.78
N SER A 723 -45.61 -29.72 -21.35
CA SER A 723 -46.82 -29.40 -22.08
C SER A 723 -47.35 -28.02 -21.72
N ASP A 724 -47.65 -27.20 -22.73
CA ASP A 724 -48.33 -25.90 -22.56
C ASP A 724 -49.73 -26.05 -21.94
N LEU A 725 -50.27 -27.27 -21.86
CA LEU A 725 -51.56 -27.57 -21.24
C LEU A 725 -51.47 -27.86 -19.73
N PHE A 726 -50.27 -27.84 -19.14
CA PHE A 726 -50.10 -28.08 -17.71
C PHE A 726 -50.65 -26.91 -16.89
N LYS A 727 -51.64 -27.19 -16.03
CA LYS A 727 -52.38 -26.18 -15.26
C LYS A 727 -52.11 -26.30 -13.76
N LEU A 728 -52.43 -25.25 -13.00
CA LEU A 728 -52.36 -25.30 -11.53
C LEU A 728 -53.31 -26.34 -10.93
N SER A 729 -54.51 -26.50 -11.50
CA SER A 729 -55.50 -27.51 -11.09
C SER A 729 -54.93 -28.93 -11.07
N THR A 730 -54.10 -29.30 -12.04
CA THR A 730 -53.47 -30.62 -12.08
C THR A 730 -52.57 -30.91 -10.86
N LEU A 731 -51.97 -29.88 -10.25
CA LEU A 731 -51.16 -30.01 -9.04
C LEU A 731 -52.01 -29.99 -7.77
N LEU A 732 -53.00 -29.09 -7.71
CA LEU A 732 -53.92 -29.00 -6.56
C LEU A 732 -54.75 -30.27 -6.39
N ASP A 733 -55.24 -30.84 -7.50
CA ASP A 733 -55.97 -32.10 -7.50
C ASP A 733 -55.09 -33.29 -7.13
N ALA A 734 -53.75 -33.17 -7.21
CA ALA A 734 -52.82 -34.25 -6.95
C ALA A 734 -52.63 -34.60 -5.47
N GLY A 735 -53.31 -33.90 -4.55
CA GLY A 735 -53.27 -34.22 -3.13
C GLY A 735 -51.91 -33.92 -2.51
N LEU A 736 -51.24 -32.85 -2.95
CA LEU A 736 -49.92 -32.46 -2.44
C LEU A 736 -49.89 -32.22 -0.91
N LEU A 737 -51.04 -31.88 -0.33
CA LEU A 737 -51.22 -31.71 1.11
C LEU A 737 -51.12 -33.03 1.91
N GLU A 738 -51.28 -34.19 1.27
CA GLU A 738 -51.14 -35.49 1.93
C GLU A 738 -49.67 -35.96 2.00
N CYS A 739 -48.77 -35.35 1.22
CA CYS A 739 -47.36 -35.73 1.08
C CYS A 739 -46.40 -34.52 1.18
N VAL A 740 -46.68 -33.61 2.12
CA VAL A 740 -45.95 -32.34 2.29
C VAL A 740 -44.44 -32.58 2.48
N GLU A 741 -44.06 -33.44 3.43
CA GLU A 741 -42.65 -33.63 3.81
C GLU A 741 -41.79 -34.17 2.66
N GLU A 742 -42.34 -35.12 1.87
CA GLU A 742 -41.64 -35.75 0.74
C GLU A 742 -41.49 -34.80 -0.45
N VAL A 743 -42.48 -33.94 -0.68
CA VAL A 743 -42.43 -32.88 -1.70
C VAL A 743 -41.37 -31.85 -1.34
N GLU A 744 -41.34 -31.39 -0.08
CA GLU A 744 -40.31 -30.47 0.42
C GLU A 744 -38.91 -31.07 0.35
N GLU A 745 -38.74 -32.35 0.70
CA GLU A 745 -37.45 -33.04 0.59
C GLU A 745 -36.96 -33.08 -0.87
N THR A 746 -37.85 -33.37 -1.81
CA THR A 746 -37.53 -33.44 -3.24
C THR A 746 -37.14 -32.07 -3.80
N ALA A 747 -37.89 -31.01 -3.47
CA ALA A 747 -37.56 -29.65 -3.86
C ALA A 747 -36.22 -29.17 -3.26
N ASN A 748 -35.98 -29.47 -1.99
CA ASN A 748 -34.71 -29.15 -1.33
C ASN A 748 -33.52 -29.91 -1.93
N SER A 749 -33.70 -31.19 -2.30
CA SER A 749 -32.70 -31.98 -3.01
C SER A 749 -32.32 -31.31 -4.33
N ALA A 750 -33.32 -30.88 -5.11
CA ALA A 750 -33.11 -30.21 -6.39
C ALA A 750 -32.27 -28.94 -6.26
N VAL A 751 -32.54 -28.10 -5.25
CA VAL A 751 -31.77 -26.87 -4.98
C VAL A 751 -30.31 -27.19 -4.65
N LYS A 752 -30.06 -28.21 -3.84
CA LYS A 752 -28.70 -28.63 -3.48
C LYS A 752 -27.96 -29.26 -4.66
N GLU A 753 -28.64 -30.00 -5.52
CA GLU A 753 -28.10 -30.55 -6.77
C GLU A 753 -27.70 -29.45 -7.76
N LEU A 754 -28.53 -28.41 -7.94
CA LEU A 754 -28.22 -27.28 -8.79
C LEU A 754 -26.94 -26.55 -8.35
N ALA A 755 -26.71 -26.46 -7.04
CA ALA A 755 -25.49 -25.85 -6.51
C ALA A 755 -24.23 -26.66 -6.87
N ILE A 756 -24.32 -28.00 -6.87
CA ILE A 756 -23.23 -28.88 -7.31
C ILE A 756 -23.01 -28.72 -8.83
N GLU A 757 -24.09 -28.71 -9.62
CA GLU A 757 -24.03 -28.55 -11.08
C GLU A 757 -23.34 -27.24 -11.49
N LYS A 758 -23.71 -26.12 -10.84
CA LYS A 758 -23.10 -24.81 -11.12
C LYS A 758 -21.61 -24.79 -10.79
N LYS A 759 -21.23 -25.28 -9.60
CA LYS A 759 -19.81 -25.31 -9.20
C LYS A 759 -18.96 -26.22 -10.09
N LEU A 760 -19.50 -27.35 -10.57
CA LEU A 760 -18.79 -28.22 -11.51
C LEU A 760 -18.50 -27.51 -12.83
N LYS A 761 -19.48 -26.81 -13.41
CA LYS A 761 -19.30 -25.99 -14.62
C LYS A 761 -18.30 -24.85 -14.41
N GLU A 762 -18.31 -24.23 -13.23
CA GLU A 762 -17.31 -23.22 -12.85
C GLU A 762 -15.88 -23.80 -12.86
N PHE A 763 -15.68 -24.98 -12.27
CA PHE A 763 -14.37 -25.65 -12.30
C PHE A 763 -13.92 -26.04 -13.70
N GLU A 764 -14.82 -26.54 -14.54
CA GLU A 764 -14.51 -26.87 -15.92
C GLU A 764 -14.01 -25.64 -16.70
N LEU A 765 -14.71 -24.51 -16.57
CA LEU A 765 -14.33 -23.25 -17.21
C LEU A 765 -13.02 -22.68 -16.65
N GLU A 766 -12.83 -22.75 -15.33
CA GLU A 766 -11.61 -22.26 -14.68
C GLU A 766 -10.39 -23.04 -15.17
N TRP A 767 -10.42 -24.37 -15.06
CA TRP A 767 -9.28 -25.24 -15.38
C TRP A 767 -9.04 -25.44 -16.89
N ALA A 768 -9.95 -24.97 -17.74
CA ALA A 768 -9.73 -24.83 -19.18
C ALA A 768 -8.77 -23.67 -19.52
N THR A 769 -8.61 -22.69 -18.63
CA THR A 769 -7.82 -21.47 -18.88
C THR A 769 -6.51 -21.39 -18.10
N LYS A 770 -6.32 -22.20 -17.05
CA LYS A 770 -5.10 -22.19 -16.23
C LYS A 770 -3.89 -22.71 -17.02
N THR A 771 -2.82 -21.91 -17.04
CA THR A 771 -1.60 -22.19 -17.80
C THR A 771 -0.35 -22.26 -16.92
N LEU A 772 0.56 -23.18 -17.24
CA LEU A 772 1.93 -23.23 -16.75
C LEU A 772 2.72 -22.02 -17.26
N THR A 773 3.48 -21.42 -16.37
CA THR A 773 4.34 -20.26 -16.68
C THR A 773 5.80 -20.66 -16.57
N PHE A 774 6.59 -20.28 -17.59
CA PHE A 774 7.99 -20.66 -17.69
C PHE A 774 8.92 -19.45 -17.55
N SER A 775 10.12 -19.68 -17.01
CA SER A 775 11.15 -18.70 -16.75
C SER A 775 12.49 -19.13 -17.35
N SER A 776 13.34 -18.15 -17.69
CA SER A 776 14.62 -18.40 -18.33
C SER A 776 15.70 -18.89 -17.35
N PHE A 777 16.47 -19.91 -17.73
CA PHE A 777 17.64 -20.38 -16.97
C PHE A 777 18.95 -20.06 -17.68
N LYS A 778 19.79 -19.22 -17.07
CA LYS A 778 21.12 -18.84 -17.58
C LYS A 778 21.03 -18.45 -19.07
N SER A 779 21.80 -19.10 -19.95
CA SER A 779 21.78 -18.91 -21.41
C SER A 779 20.91 -19.92 -22.17
N ARG A 780 20.20 -20.82 -21.48
CA ARG A 780 19.46 -21.96 -22.07
C ARG A 780 17.98 -21.68 -22.38
N GLY A 781 17.51 -20.45 -22.17
CA GLY A 781 16.12 -20.05 -22.46
C GLY A 781 15.10 -20.51 -21.41
N ASN A 782 13.80 -20.52 -21.77
CA ASN A 782 12.65 -20.76 -20.88
C ASN A 782 12.48 -22.25 -20.51
N ILE A 783 13.41 -22.79 -19.73
CA ILE A 783 13.46 -24.22 -19.38
C ILE A 783 13.20 -24.50 -17.89
N MET A 784 12.46 -23.61 -17.22
CA MET A 784 12.08 -23.76 -15.82
C MET A 784 10.65 -23.28 -15.60
N LEU A 785 9.91 -23.93 -14.72
CA LEU A 785 8.66 -23.40 -14.18
C LEU A 785 8.95 -22.15 -13.33
N HIS A 786 8.12 -21.13 -13.47
CA HIS A 786 8.25 -19.89 -12.73
C HIS A 786 7.78 -20.10 -11.27
N GLY A 787 8.70 -19.91 -10.31
CA GLY A 787 8.47 -20.27 -8.90
C GLY A 787 7.21 -19.64 -8.29
N GLY A 788 7.01 -18.32 -8.45
CA GLY A 788 5.86 -17.63 -7.82
C GLY A 788 4.51 -18.08 -8.36
N ALA A 789 4.36 -18.14 -9.68
CA ALA A 789 3.12 -18.54 -10.33
C ALA A 789 2.84 -20.05 -10.21
N THR A 790 3.87 -20.89 -10.03
CA THR A 790 3.68 -22.33 -9.78
C THR A 790 3.13 -22.57 -8.37
N VAL A 791 3.58 -21.82 -7.36
CA VAL A 791 3.05 -21.90 -5.99
C VAL A 791 1.57 -21.49 -5.97
N GLU A 792 1.23 -20.36 -6.59
CA GLU A 792 -0.16 -19.90 -6.70
C GLU A 792 -1.06 -20.93 -7.40
N LEU A 793 -0.55 -21.57 -8.46
CA LEU A 793 -1.27 -22.64 -9.17
C LEU A 793 -1.51 -23.86 -8.27
N MET A 794 -0.53 -24.24 -7.43
CA MET A 794 -0.67 -25.35 -6.49
C MET A 794 -1.68 -25.04 -5.37
N GLU A 795 -1.69 -23.83 -4.84
CA GLU A 795 -2.69 -23.39 -3.84
C GLU A 795 -4.12 -23.45 -4.41
N GLN A 796 -4.32 -22.96 -5.64
CA GLN A 796 -5.62 -23.04 -6.34
C GLN A 796 -6.05 -24.48 -6.63
N LEU A 797 -5.09 -25.35 -6.92
CA LEU A 797 -5.32 -26.79 -7.13
C LEU A 797 -5.81 -27.46 -5.85
N GLU A 798 -5.14 -27.23 -4.72
CA GLU A 798 -5.53 -27.77 -3.41
C GLU A 798 -6.93 -27.30 -2.99
N GLU A 799 -7.25 -26.02 -3.19
CA GLU A 799 -8.58 -25.47 -2.91
C GLU A 799 -9.66 -26.15 -3.76
N THR A 800 -9.43 -26.31 -5.06
CA THR A 800 -10.37 -27.01 -5.96
C THR A 800 -10.56 -28.47 -5.53
N GLN A 801 -9.47 -29.17 -5.17
CA GLN A 801 -9.53 -30.55 -4.69
C GLN A 801 -10.32 -30.67 -3.38
N MET A 802 -10.16 -29.73 -2.44
CA MET A 802 -10.94 -29.69 -1.20
C MET A 802 -12.43 -29.49 -1.49
N ASN A 803 -12.77 -28.61 -2.43
CA ASN A 803 -14.15 -28.40 -2.86
C ASN A 803 -14.76 -29.66 -3.52
N LEU A 804 -14.02 -30.33 -4.40
CA LEU A 804 -14.45 -31.60 -5.00
C LEU A 804 -14.62 -32.71 -3.94
N GLY A 805 -13.73 -32.76 -2.95
CA GLY A 805 -13.84 -33.67 -1.80
C GLY A 805 -15.11 -33.42 -0.97
N SER A 806 -15.46 -32.14 -0.74
CA SER A 806 -16.71 -31.76 -0.08
C SER A 806 -17.94 -32.16 -0.90
N MET A 807 -17.90 -32.01 -2.24
CA MET A 807 -18.97 -32.47 -3.13
C MET A 807 -19.13 -33.99 -3.08
N MET A 808 -18.03 -34.75 -3.09
CA MET A 808 -18.06 -36.21 -2.97
C MET A 808 -18.68 -36.71 -1.66
N ALA A 809 -18.53 -35.95 -0.58
CA ALA A 809 -19.14 -36.25 0.72
C ALA A 809 -20.63 -35.85 0.81
N SER A 810 -21.15 -35.08 -0.15
CA SER A 810 -22.54 -34.64 -0.17
C SER A 810 -23.49 -35.81 -0.47
N ARG A 811 -24.60 -35.90 0.28
CA ARG A 811 -25.66 -36.88 0.01
C ARG A 811 -26.37 -36.70 -1.33
N TYR A 812 -26.25 -35.52 -1.93
CA TYR A 812 -26.90 -35.14 -3.20
C TYR A 812 -26.00 -35.35 -4.42
N ILE A 813 -24.84 -36.00 -4.24
CA ILE A 813 -23.85 -36.21 -5.29
C ILE A 813 -24.27 -37.23 -6.35
N THR A 814 -25.26 -38.08 -6.06
CA THR A 814 -25.60 -39.26 -6.85
C THR A 814 -25.68 -39.01 -8.37
N PRO A 815 -26.31 -37.94 -8.88
CA PRO A 815 -26.37 -37.68 -10.32
C PRO A 815 -25.03 -37.25 -10.95
N PHE A 816 -24.12 -36.70 -10.16
CA PHE A 816 -22.85 -36.12 -10.61
C PHE A 816 -21.61 -36.91 -10.16
N LYS A 817 -21.82 -38.05 -9.50
CA LYS A 817 -20.75 -38.81 -8.83
C LYS A 817 -19.65 -39.22 -9.78
N GLU A 818 -19.99 -39.70 -10.97
CA GLU A 818 -19.00 -40.12 -11.97
C GLU A 818 -18.15 -38.95 -12.46
N GLU A 819 -18.79 -37.82 -12.77
CA GLU A 819 -18.14 -36.61 -13.26
C GLU A 819 -17.21 -35.98 -12.19
N VAL A 820 -17.69 -35.86 -10.95
CA VAL A 820 -16.88 -35.34 -9.83
C VAL A 820 -15.72 -36.28 -9.54
N GLN A 821 -15.94 -37.60 -9.57
CA GLN A 821 -14.88 -38.58 -9.38
C GLN A 821 -13.79 -38.48 -10.48
N GLU A 822 -14.17 -38.25 -11.73
CA GLU A 822 -13.23 -38.02 -12.82
C GLU A 822 -12.38 -36.76 -12.55
N TRP A 823 -13.01 -35.65 -12.16
CA TRP A 823 -12.32 -34.41 -11.81
C TRP A 823 -11.38 -34.56 -10.61
N VAL A 824 -11.78 -35.32 -9.59
CA VAL A 824 -10.92 -35.65 -8.45
C VAL A 824 -9.66 -36.37 -8.91
N VAL A 825 -9.79 -37.40 -9.75
CA VAL A 825 -8.65 -38.16 -10.28
C VAL A 825 -7.78 -37.29 -11.20
N LYS A 826 -8.40 -36.44 -12.02
CA LYS A 826 -7.72 -35.54 -12.94
C LYS A 826 -6.84 -34.54 -12.19
N LEU A 827 -7.40 -33.83 -11.21
CA LEU A 827 -6.66 -32.82 -10.44
C LEU A 827 -5.67 -33.42 -9.44
N SER A 828 -5.95 -34.60 -8.86
CA SER A 828 -4.98 -35.31 -8.01
C SER A 828 -3.74 -35.74 -8.78
N THR A 829 -3.93 -36.26 -9.98
CA THR A 829 -2.83 -36.60 -10.89
C THR A 829 -2.02 -35.35 -11.22
N VAL A 830 -2.67 -34.22 -11.54
CA VAL A 830 -1.98 -32.97 -11.85
C VAL A 830 -1.14 -32.50 -10.66
N SER A 831 -1.68 -32.58 -9.44
CA SER A 831 -1.01 -32.15 -8.22
C SER A 831 0.26 -32.97 -7.97
N GLU A 832 0.14 -34.29 -7.96
CA GLU A 832 1.26 -35.22 -7.75
C GLU A 832 2.37 -35.00 -8.79
N GLN A 833 1.99 -34.87 -10.07
CA GLN A 833 2.98 -34.67 -11.13
C GLN A 833 3.65 -33.29 -11.05
N LEU A 834 2.92 -32.24 -10.67
CA LEU A 834 3.47 -30.90 -10.52
C LEU A 834 4.44 -30.81 -9.33
N GLU A 835 4.13 -31.46 -8.20
CA GLU A 835 5.03 -31.59 -7.06
C GLU A 835 6.34 -32.28 -7.42
N ILE A 836 6.27 -33.44 -8.07
CA ILE A 836 7.45 -34.19 -8.52
C ILE A 836 8.24 -33.34 -9.54
N TRP A 837 7.56 -32.62 -10.43
CA TRP A 837 8.21 -31.72 -11.38
C TRP A 837 9.03 -30.64 -10.65
N VAL A 838 8.46 -29.97 -9.64
CA VAL A 838 9.18 -28.95 -8.85
C VAL A 838 10.39 -29.56 -8.13
N GLN A 839 10.26 -30.77 -7.58
CA GLN A 839 11.40 -31.49 -6.96
C GLN A 839 12.50 -31.80 -7.97
N VAL A 840 12.14 -32.35 -9.14
CA VAL A 840 13.07 -32.61 -10.24
C VAL A 840 13.75 -31.32 -10.69
N GLN A 841 13.02 -30.20 -10.79
CA GLN A 841 13.57 -28.89 -11.15
C GLN A 841 14.66 -28.45 -10.17
N SER A 842 14.37 -28.50 -8.87
CA SER A 842 15.30 -28.08 -7.82
C SER A 842 16.57 -28.94 -7.83
N MET A 843 16.42 -30.26 -7.90
CA MET A 843 17.54 -31.19 -7.92
C MET A 843 18.36 -31.08 -9.21
N TRP A 844 17.71 -30.90 -10.36
CA TRP A 844 18.36 -30.69 -11.64
C TRP A 844 19.16 -29.37 -11.65
N GLN A 845 18.61 -28.27 -11.13
CA GLN A 845 19.32 -26.99 -11.04
C GLN A 845 20.60 -27.10 -10.20
N TYR A 846 20.53 -27.80 -9.07
CA TYR A 846 21.69 -28.05 -8.21
C TYR A 846 22.75 -28.88 -8.92
N LEU A 847 22.36 -30.01 -9.54
CA LEU A 847 23.29 -30.92 -10.18
C LEU A 847 23.84 -30.39 -11.53
N GLU A 848 23.10 -29.52 -12.23
CA GLU A 848 23.58 -28.85 -13.44
C GLU A 848 24.81 -27.98 -13.13
N ALA A 849 24.77 -27.20 -12.04
CA ALA A 849 25.91 -26.40 -11.63
C ALA A 849 27.16 -27.26 -11.33
N VAL A 850 26.96 -28.47 -10.83
CA VAL A 850 28.03 -29.40 -10.46
C VAL A 850 28.61 -30.14 -11.67
N PHE A 851 27.77 -30.78 -12.48
CA PHE A 851 28.23 -31.62 -13.60
C PHE A 851 28.56 -30.85 -14.88
N THR A 852 28.20 -29.57 -14.97
CA THR A 852 28.72 -28.66 -16.00
C THR A 852 30.17 -28.26 -15.71
N SER A 853 30.65 -28.41 -14.46
CA SER A 853 32.06 -28.20 -14.11
C SER A 853 32.93 -29.37 -14.60
N GLY A 854 33.90 -29.05 -15.47
CA GLY A 854 34.64 -30.06 -16.24
C GLY A 854 35.53 -31.00 -15.43
N ASP A 855 35.84 -30.68 -14.17
CA ASP A 855 36.74 -31.50 -13.34
C ASP A 855 35.99 -32.51 -12.45
N ILE A 856 34.82 -32.14 -11.90
CA ILE A 856 33.97 -33.09 -11.15
C ILE A 856 33.39 -34.15 -12.10
N ALA A 857 33.03 -33.74 -13.32
CA ALA A 857 32.55 -34.66 -14.36
C ALA A 857 33.58 -35.73 -14.75
N LYS A 858 34.89 -35.44 -14.65
CA LYS A 858 35.96 -36.43 -14.91
C LYS A 858 36.12 -37.43 -13.77
N GLN A 859 35.88 -37.00 -12.53
CA GLN A 859 35.98 -37.85 -11.33
C GLN A 859 34.77 -38.78 -11.17
N LEU A 860 33.59 -38.34 -11.61
CA LEU A 860 32.32 -39.10 -11.58
C LEU A 860 31.74 -39.30 -13.00
N PRO A 861 32.41 -40.11 -13.86
CA PRO A 861 32.04 -40.21 -15.28
C PRO A 861 30.73 -40.97 -15.53
N GLN A 862 30.36 -41.92 -14.66
CA GLN A 862 29.10 -42.66 -14.80
C GLN A 862 27.90 -41.76 -14.50
N GLU A 863 28.01 -40.96 -13.43
CA GLU A 863 27.01 -40.02 -12.95
C GLU A 863 26.89 -38.83 -13.90
N SER A 864 28.01 -38.33 -14.45
CA SER A 864 27.98 -37.29 -15.49
C SER A 864 27.24 -37.75 -16.75
N LYS A 865 27.50 -39.00 -17.21
CA LYS A 865 26.77 -39.57 -18.36
C LYS A 865 25.28 -39.76 -18.05
N ARG A 866 24.93 -40.15 -16.83
CA ARG A 866 23.54 -40.27 -16.36
C ARG A 866 22.85 -38.90 -16.34
N PHE A 867 23.49 -37.88 -15.79
CA PHE A 867 22.99 -36.50 -15.75
C PHE A 867 22.75 -35.93 -17.15
N GLN A 868 23.64 -36.18 -18.12
CA GLN A 868 23.41 -35.78 -19.52
C GLN A 868 22.15 -36.43 -20.14
N GLY A 869 21.82 -37.66 -19.74
CA GLY A 869 20.57 -38.32 -20.14
C GLY A 869 19.35 -37.61 -19.55
N ILE A 870 19.42 -37.26 -18.27
CA ILE A 870 18.38 -36.49 -17.56
C ILE A 870 18.20 -35.12 -18.20
N ASP A 871 19.28 -34.38 -18.47
CA ASP A 871 19.26 -33.04 -19.09
C ASP A 871 18.53 -33.02 -20.44
N LYS A 872 18.76 -34.04 -21.27
CA LYS A 872 18.05 -34.20 -22.55
C LYS A 872 16.56 -34.44 -22.37
N ASN A 873 16.16 -35.24 -21.38
CA ASN A 873 14.75 -35.49 -21.10
C ASN A 873 14.07 -34.25 -20.50
N TRP A 874 14.77 -33.52 -19.64
CA TRP A 874 14.32 -32.25 -19.06
C TRP A 874 14.01 -31.21 -20.13
N LEU A 875 14.94 -31.01 -21.07
CA LEU A 875 14.74 -30.11 -22.22
C LEU A 875 13.49 -30.48 -23.02
N LYS A 876 13.27 -31.77 -23.31
CA LYS A 876 12.08 -32.22 -24.05
C LYS A 876 10.78 -31.92 -23.29
N ILE A 877 10.75 -32.17 -21.99
CA ILE A 877 9.58 -31.90 -21.14
C ILE A 877 9.28 -30.40 -21.12
N MET A 878 10.32 -29.56 -20.99
CA MET A 878 10.18 -28.10 -20.95
C MET A 878 9.76 -27.50 -22.29
N THR A 879 10.32 -27.97 -23.41
CA THR A 879 9.92 -27.49 -24.74
C THR A 879 8.45 -27.80 -25.02
N LYS A 880 8.02 -29.04 -24.78
CA LYS A 880 6.62 -29.44 -24.96
C LYS A 880 5.67 -28.71 -24.01
N GLY A 881 6.10 -28.45 -22.77
CA GLY A 881 5.32 -27.65 -21.81
C GLY A 881 5.13 -26.20 -22.25
N ASN A 882 6.13 -25.60 -22.90
CA ASN A 882 5.98 -24.25 -23.49
C ASN A 882 5.05 -24.24 -24.72
N GLU A 883 5.02 -25.31 -25.52
CA GLU A 883 4.13 -25.43 -26.68
C GLU A 883 2.66 -25.59 -26.27
N GLN A 884 2.39 -26.32 -25.19
CA GLN A 884 1.05 -26.54 -24.65
C GLN A 884 1.02 -26.17 -23.16
N PRO A 885 0.81 -24.88 -22.83
CA PRO A 885 0.93 -24.41 -21.46
C PRO A 885 -0.31 -24.74 -20.60
N ILE A 886 -1.45 -25.13 -21.17
CA ILE A 886 -2.66 -25.43 -20.38
C ILE A 886 -2.40 -26.64 -19.46
N VAL A 887 -2.58 -26.43 -18.16
CA VAL A 887 -2.15 -27.34 -17.09
C VAL A 887 -2.79 -28.71 -17.22
N THR A 888 -4.13 -28.75 -17.29
CA THR A 888 -4.91 -29.99 -17.39
C THR A 888 -4.61 -30.72 -18.70
N ALA A 889 -4.57 -30.00 -19.82
CA ALA A 889 -4.34 -30.60 -21.13
C ALA A 889 -2.94 -31.22 -21.25
N TYR A 890 -1.91 -30.59 -20.68
CA TYR A 890 -0.52 -31.07 -20.78
C TYR A 890 -0.18 -32.11 -19.72
N ILE A 891 -0.43 -31.84 -18.44
CA ILE A 891 -0.01 -32.72 -17.35
C ILE A 891 -0.86 -33.99 -17.30
N TYR A 892 -2.19 -33.87 -17.39
CA TYR A 892 -3.07 -35.03 -17.38
C TYR A 892 -3.11 -35.74 -18.75
N GLY A 893 -3.06 -34.98 -19.86
CA GLY A 893 -3.11 -35.53 -21.21
C GLY A 893 -1.82 -36.23 -21.68
N ASN A 894 -0.70 -36.08 -20.96
CA ASN A 894 0.57 -36.69 -21.29
C ASN A 894 0.99 -37.76 -20.28
N ASP A 895 0.50 -38.99 -20.48
CA ASP A 895 0.80 -40.13 -19.61
C ASP A 895 2.29 -40.46 -19.48
N SER A 896 3.15 -39.96 -20.38
CA SER A 896 4.60 -40.16 -20.26
C SER A 896 5.21 -39.39 -19.09
N LEU A 897 4.64 -38.26 -18.66
CA LEU A 897 5.14 -37.47 -17.53
C LEU A 897 5.11 -38.28 -16.22
N LYS A 898 4.03 -39.05 -16.02
CA LYS A 898 3.83 -39.92 -14.84
C LYS A 898 4.95 -40.93 -14.62
N GLN A 899 5.62 -41.36 -15.68
CA GLN A 899 6.72 -42.33 -15.58
C GLN A 899 8.08 -41.64 -15.65
N VAL A 900 8.22 -40.62 -16.51
CA VAL A 900 9.51 -39.98 -16.78
C VAL A 900 9.95 -39.09 -15.62
N LEU A 901 9.04 -38.34 -14.98
CA LEU A 901 9.39 -37.45 -13.87
C LEU A 901 9.89 -38.22 -12.62
N PRO A 902 9.20 -39.26 -12.11
CA PRO A 902 9.72 -40.06 -11.00
C PRO A 902 11.03 -40.77 -11.33
N MET A 903 11.14 -41.32 -12.55
CA MET A 903 12.39 -41.95 -13.00
C MET A 903 13.54 -40.93 -13.02
N MET A 904 13.30 -39.70 -13.50
CA MET A 904 14.32 -38.64 -13.48
C MET A 904 14.69 -38.26 -12.05
N LEU A 905 13.72 -38.16 -11.14
CA LEU A 905 13.97 -37.88 -9.73
C LEU A 905 14.88 -38.95 -9.09
N GLU A 906 14.55 -40.23 -9.26
CA GLU A 906 15.37 -41.34 -8.74
C GLU A 906 16.80 -41.29 -9.32
N GLN A 907 16.94 -41.04 -10.62
CA GLN A 907 18.26 -40.93 -11.24
C GLN A 907 19.05 -39.70 -10.74
N LEU A 908 18.38 -38.59 -10.43
CA LEU A 908 18.99 -37.39 -9.83
C LEU A 908 19.42 -37.66 -8.38
N GLU A 909 18.61 -38.34 -7.58
CA GLU A 909 18.94 -38.75 -6.21
C GLU A 909 20.17 -39.68 -6.17
N LEU A 910 20.28 -40.61 -7.10
CA LEU A 910 21.47 -41.45 -7.24
C LEU A 910 22.73 -40.61 -7.53
N CYS A 911 22.61 -39.59 -8.39
CA CYS A 911 23.72 -38.67 -8.67
C CYS A 911 24.07 -37.84 -7.43
N GLN A 912 23.08 -37.35 -6.68
CA GLN A 912 23.28 -36.60 -5.44
C GLN A 912 23.97 -37.46 -4.38
N LYS A 913 23.51 -38.70 -4.16
CA LYS A 913 24.11 -39.62 -3.19
C LYS A 913 25.56 -39.95 -3.51
N ALA A 914 25.86 -40.18 -4.79
CA ALA A 914 27.24 -40.39 -5.26
C ALA A 914 28.09 -39.13 -5.05
N LEU A 915 27.54 -37.94 -5.30
CA LEU A 915 28.21 -36.66 -5.04
C LEU A 915 28.50 -36.46 -3.55
N SER A 916 27.55 -36.72 -2.66
CA SER A 916 27.77 -36.62 -1.21
C SER A 916 28.86 -37.58 -0.74
N GLY A 917 28.85 -38.84 -1.21
CA GLY A 917 29.91 -39.80 -0.91
C GLY A 917 31.29 -39.32 -1.39
N TYR A 918 31.35 -38.69 -2.57
CA TYR A 918 32.56 -38.06 -3.09
C TYR A 918 33.02 -36.87 -2.22
N LEU A 919 32.11 -35.99 -1.79
CA LEU A 919 32.43 -34.87 -0.91
C LEU A 919 32.96 -35.35 0.45
N ASP A 920 32.37 -36.40 1.02
CA ASP A 920 32.83 -36.96 2.30
C ASP A 920 34.22 -37.58 2.20
N GLN A 921 34.53 -38.24 1.07
CA GLN A 921 35.89 -38.71 0.80
C GLN A 921 36.88 -37.54 0.74
N LYS A 922 36.50 -36.43 0.11
CA LYS A 922 37.35 -35.21 0.04
C LYS A 922 37.51 -34.54 1.40
N ARG A 923 36.46 -34.51 2.23
CA ARG A 923 36.53 -34.01 3.62
C ARG A 923 37.42 -34.87 4.51
N ALA A 924 37.35 -36.19 4.37
CA ALA A 924 38.22 -37.10 5.11
C ALA A 924 39.70 -36.90 4.75
N ALA A 925 40.00 -36.61 3.48
CA ALA A 925 41.35 -36.35 3.02
C ALA A 925 41.92 -35.00 3.50
N PHE A 926 41.08 -33.98 3.67
CA PHE A 926 41.47 -32.70 4.26
C PHE A 926 40.41 -32.18 5.24
N PRO A 927 40.57 -32.45 6.55
CA PRO A 927 39.54 -32.21 7.57
C PRO A 927 39.01 -30.78 7.69
N ARG A 928 39.73 -29.76 7.21
CA ARG A 928 39.22 -28.38 7.23
C ARG A 928 38.00 -28.19 6.33
N PHE A 929 37.78 -29.05 5.33
CA PHE A 929 36.58 -29.03 4.49
C PHE A 929 35.28 -29.40 5.25
N PHE A 930 35.35 -29.95 6.47
CA PHE A 930 34.15 -30.11 7.30
C PHE A 930 33.56 -28.77 7.76
N PHE A 931 34.34 -27.69 7.75
CA PHE A 931 33.89 -26.34 8.11
C PHE A 931 33.40 -25.52 6.91
N VAL A 932 33.35 -26.13 5.71
CA VAL A 932 32.96 -25.48 4.46
C VAL A 932 31.64 -26.09 3.98
N ALA A 933 30.68 -25.23 3.61
CA ALA A 933 29.41 -25.67 3.06
C ALA A 933 29.58 -26.40 1.71
N ASP A 934 28.71 -27.36 1.41
CA ASP A 934 28.78 -28.20 0.21
C ASP A 934 28.91 -27.39 -1.08
N ALA A 935 28.18 -26.29 -1.22
CA ALA A 935 28.23 -25.41 -2.39
C ALA A 935 29.63 -24.80 -2.59
N THR A 936 30.22 -24.22 -1.54
CA THR A 936 31.57 -23.64 -1.59
C THR A 936 32.63 -24.71 -1.76
N LEU A 937 32.44 -25.88 -1.15
CA LEU A 937 33.35 -27.02 -1.33
C LEU A 937 33.33 -27.51 -2.79
N LEU A 938 32.16 -27.56 -3.42
CA LEU A 938 32.02 -27.90 -4.83
C LEU A 938 32.68 -26.87 -5.74
N GLU A 939 32.54 -25.57 -5.44
CA GLU A 939 33.26 -24.51 -6.16
C GLU A 939 34.78 -24.70 -6.07
N VAL A 940 35.30 -24.95 -4.85
CA VAL A 940 36.72 -25.22 -4.62
C VAL A 940 37.20 -26.45 -5.41
N LEU A 941 36.46 -27.56 -5.35
CA LEU A 941 36.80 -28.80 -6.05
C LEU A 941 36.67 -28.67 -7.58
N SER A 942 35.73 -27.84 -8.07
CA SER A 942 35.53 -27.58 -9.50
C SER A 942 36.67 -26.81 -10.16
N GLN A 943 37.44 -26.07 -9.36
CA GLN A 943 38.56 -25.23 -9.79
C GLN A 943 39.93 -25.89 -9.54
N GLY A 944 39.97 -27.20 -9.25
CA GLY A 944 41.20 -27.92 -8.91
C GLY A 944 42.30 -27.88 -9.97
N SER A 945 41.94 -27.68 -11.25
CA SER A 945 42.89 -27.51 -12.35
C SER A 945 43.54 -26.13 -12.42
N ASN A 946 42.98 -25.11 -11.77
CA ASN A 946 43.53 -23.76 -11.73
C ASN A 946 43.81 -23.32 -10.27
N PRO A 947 45.03 -23.52 -9.75
CA PRO A 947 45.40 -23.13 -8.40
C PRO A 947 45.19 -21.64 -8.08
N GLN A 948 45.12 -20.75 -9.07
CA GLN A 948 44.87 -19.33 -8.84
C GLN A 948 43.40 -19.02 -8.55
N ALA A 949 42.49 -19.84 -9.06
CA ALA A 949 41.04 -19.64 -8.91
C ALA A 949 40.54 -19.96 -7.49
N ILE A 950 41.34 -20.63 -6.66
CA ILE A 950 41.00 -20.93 -5.26
C ILE A 950 41.19 -19.74 -4.30
N GLN A 951 41.92 -18.69 -4.71
CA GLN A 951 42.24 -17.53 -3.86
C GLN A 951 41.02 -16.96 -3.11
N PRO A 952 39.83 -16.78 -3.73
CA PRO A 952 38.65 -16.25 -3.04
C PRO A 952 38.11 -17.16 -1.92
N HIS A 953 38.44 -18.44 -1.96
CA HIS A 953 37.96 -19.47 -1.04
C HIS A 953 38.99 -19.83 0.03
N LEU A 954 40.22 -19.31 -0.03
CA LEU A 954 41.27 -19.62 0.95
C LEU A 954 40.87 -19.17 2.36
N GLN A 955 40.19 -18.04 2.49
CA GLN A 955 39.69 -17.55 3.79
C GLN A 955 38.58 -18.45 4.37
N SER A 956 37.86 -19.21 3.53
CA SER A 956 36.88 -20.20 3.99
C SER A 956 37.54 -21.44 4.61
N VAL A 957 38.83 -21.67 4.31
CA VAL A 957 39.60 -22.84 4.75
C VAL A 957 40.64 -22.47 5.83
N PHE A 958 41.17 -21.25 5.77
CA PHE A 958 42.19 -20.71 6.66
C PHE A 958 41.74 -19.38 7.22
N ASP A 959 41.87 -19.20 8.53
CA ASP A 959 41.36 -18.03 9.25
C ASP A 959 41.97 -16.70 8.77
N SER A 960 43.30 -16.64 8.68
CA SER A 960 44.02 -15.40 8.35
C SER A 960 44.76 -15.41 7.01
N VAL A 961 44.66 -16.49 6.21
CA VAL A 961 45.29 -16.55 4.88
C VAL A 961 44.27 -16.16 3.84
N VAL A 962 44.38 -14.93 3.33
CA VAL A 962 43.45 -14.39 2.33
C VAL A 962 43.97 -14.65 0.93
N GLN A 963 45.29 -14.51 0.73
CA GLN A 963 45.92 -14.80 -0.55
C GLN A 963 47.25 -15.55 -0.39
N VAL A 964 47.65 -16.22 -1.45
CA VAL A 964 48.99 -16.78 -1.63
C VAL A 964 49.65 -16.18 -2.86
N GLN A 965 50.95 -15.92 -2.77
CA GLN A 965 51.71 -15.41 -3.91
C GLN A 965 52.34 -16.58 -4.66
N PHE A 966 52.09 -16.61 -5.97
CA PHE A 966 52.63 -17.61 -6.87
C PHE A 966 53.95 -17.13 -7.51
N ASP A 967 54.82 -18.07 -7.87
CA ASP A 967 56.04 -17.77 -8.62
C ASP A 967 55.70 -17.11 -9.98
N LYS A 968 56.49 -16.11 -10.37
CA LYS A 968 56.31 -15.37 -11.63
C LYS A 968 56.56 -16.24 -12.87
N LYS A 969 57.42 -17.26 -12.77
CA LYS A 969 57.75 -18.18 -13.86
C LYS A 969 56.87 -19.43 -13.82
N GLU A 970 56.67 -20.01 -12.64
CA GLU A 970 55.89 -21.22 -12.46
C GLU A 970 54.63 -20.94 -11.62
N LYS A 971 53.52 -20.62 -12.31
CA LYS A 971 52.26 -20.18 -11.68
C LYS A 971 51.56 -21.21 -10.78
N THR A 972 52.09 -22.42 -10.66
CA THR A 972 51.64 -23.51 -9.78
C THR A 972 52.42 -23.59 -8.46
N HIS A 973 53.42 -22.74 -8.25
CA HIS A 973 54.26 -22.76 -7.07
C HIS A 973 53.93 -21.62 -6.12
N ILE A 974 53.58 -21.94 -4.87
CA ILE A 974 53.31 -20.95 -3.82
C ILE A 974 54.62 -20.61 -3.08
N THR A 975 54.95 -19.31 -3.04
CA THR A 975 56.19 -18.79 -2.43
C THR A 975 55.95 -18.05 -1.10
N SER A 976 54.78 -17.42 -0.95
CA SER A 976 54.47 -16.59 0.21
C SER A 976 52.97 -16.65 0.53
N LEU A 977 52.66 -16.47 1.81
CA LEU A 977 51.31 -16.28 2.32
C LEU A 977 51.04 -14.80 2.53
N GLU A 978 49.81 -14.37 2.32
CA GLU A 978 49.36 -12.99 2.51
C GLU A 978 48.09 -12.97 3.37
N SER A 979 48.12 -12.15 4.43
CA SER A 979 47.00 -12.01 5.36
C SER A 979 46.01 -10.92 4.96
N SER A 980 44.85 -10.86 5.62
CA SER A 980 43.87 -9.77 5.53
C SER A 980 44.47 -8.40 5.85
N GLU A 981 45.49 -8.38 6.72
CA GLU A 981 46.22 -7.17 7.08
C GLU A 981 47.32 -6.82 6.06
N GLY A 982 47.45 -7.57 4.95
CA GLY A 982 48.50 -7.38 3.96
C GLY A 982 49.89 -7.82 4.45
N GLN A 983 49.98 -8.65 5.50
CA GLN A 983 51.27 -9.18 5.96
C GLN A 983 51.69 -10.32 5.05
N VAL A 984 52.90 -10.21 4.50
CA VAL A 984 53.47 -11.25 3.65
C VAL A 984 54.46 -12.09 4.45
N VAL A 985 54.21 -13.40 4.52
CA VAL A 985 55.11 -14.38 5.14
C VAL A 985 55.70 -15.26 4.05
N LYS A 986 57.01 -15.17 3.85
CA LYS A 986 57.73 -16.02 2.89
C LYS A 986 57.87 -17.43 3.45
N LEU A 987 57.44 -18.43 2.68
CA LEU A 987 57.54 -19.83 3.07
C LEU A 987 59.00 -20.29 3.08
N ARG A 988 59.31 -21.23 3.98
CA ARG A 988 60.63 -21.86 4.07
C ARG A 988 60.95 -22.66 2.81
N GLN A 989 59.98 -23.41 2.32
CA GLN A 989 60.06 -24.17 1.07
C GLN A 989 58.88 -23.79 0.18
N VAL A 990 59.09 -23.81 -1.13
CA VAL A 990 58.05 -23.53 -2.12
C VAL A 990 57.09 -24.72 -2.17
N VAL A 991 55.78 -24.46 -2.08
CA VAL A 991 54.75 -25.51 -2.13
C VAL A 991 54.25 -25.66 -3.56
N LYS A 992 54.32 -26.88 -4.09
CA LYS A 992 53.85 -27.19 -5.45
C LYS A 992 52.36 -27.55 -5.43
N CYS A 993 51.54 -26.80 -6.17
CA CYS A 993 50.12 -27.10 -6.40
C CYS A 993 49.95 -28.16 -7.50
N GLU A 994 50.49 -29.35 -7.25
CA GLU A 994 50.40 -30.51 -8.16
C GLU A 994 49.53 -31.59 -7.54
N GLY A 995 48.67 -32.25 -8.34
CA GLY A 995 47.78 -33.31 -7.86
C GLY A 995 46.44 -32.78 -7.36
N ASN A 996 45.77 -33.57 -6.51
CA ASN A 996 44.44 -33.20 -6.00
C ASN A 996 44.51 -32.00 -5.06
N ILE A 997 43.41 -31.24 -4.98
CA ILE A 997 43.37 -29.97 -4.26
C ILE A 997 43.66 -30.13 -2.77
N GLU A 998 43.11 -31.18 -2.17
CA GLU A 998 43.29 -31.53 -0.77
C GLU A 998 44.75 -31.84 -0.41
N GLU A 999 45.50 -32.46 -1.33
CA GLU A 999 46.88 -32.91 -1.07
C GLU A 999 47.86 -31.75 -1.04
N TRP A 1000 47.71 -30.77 -1.94
CA TRP A 1000 48.57 -29.59 -1.92
C TRP A 1000 48.13 -28.56 -0.87
N LEU A 1001 46.85 -28.50 -0.49
CA LEU A 1001 46.37 -27.70 0.65
C LEU A 1001 46.90 -28.24 1.99
N ASP A 1002 46.96 -29.56 2.17
CA ASP A 1002 47.59 -30.17 3.35
C ASP A 1002 49.10 -29.90 3.41
N ARG A 1003 49.80 -29.97 2.26
CA ARG A 1003 51.21 -29.55 2.16
C ARG A 1003 51.41 -28.08 2.52
N LEU A 1004 50.53 -27.20 2.03
CA LEU A 1004 50.56 -25.77 2.36
C LEU A 1004 50.37 -25.54 3.86
N LEU A 1005 49.43 -26.25 4.49
CA LEU A 1005 49.19 -26.18 5.94
C LEU A 1005 50.43 -26.59 6.74
N LYS A 1006 51.05 -27.73 6.39
CA LYS A 1006 52.26 -28.23 7.06
C LYS A 1006 53.43 -27.27 6.90
N GLU A 1007 53.65 -26.74 5.69
CA GLU A 1007 54.73 -25.78 5.45
C GLU A 1007 54.50 -24.43 6.11
N MET A 1008 53.25 -23.96 6.21
CA MET A 1008 52.90 -22.78 6.99
C MET A 1008 53.30 -22.96 8.46
N GLN A 1009 52.93 -24.09 9.08
CA GLN A 1009 53.29 -24.40 10.47
C GLN A 1009 54.81 -24.49 10.66
N ALA A 1010 55.51 -25.18 9.77
CA ALA A 1010 56.97 -25.31 9.81
C ALA A 1010 57.68 -23.95 9.64
N THR A 1011 57.15 -23.10 8.76
CA THR A 1011 57.68 -21.75 8.52
C THR A 1011 57.52 -20.87 9.76
N ILE A 1012 56.33 -20.82 10.37
CA ILE A 1012 56.10 -20.03 11.58
C ILE A 1012 56.94 -20.54 12.76
N ASN A 1013 57.07 -21.86 12.95
CA ASN A 1013 57.94 -22.40 13.99
C ASN A 1013 59.41 -22.00 13.78
N ASN A 1014 59.90 -22.03 12.54
CA ASN A 1014 61.26 -21.58 12.22
C ASN A 1014 61.45 -20.08 12.51
N ILE A 1015 60.46 -19.26 12.16
CA ILE A 1015 60.47 -17.82 12.44
C ILE A 1015 60.47 -17.57 13.95
N ASN A 1016 59.65 -18.29 14.74
CA ASN A 1016 59.63 -18.18 16.19
C ASN A 1016 60.98 -18.55 16.83
N GLY A 1017 61.65 -19.60 16.34
CA GLY A 1017 62.98 -19.98 16.83
C GLY A 1017 64.05 -18.92 16.55
N ARG A 1018 64.00 -18.27 15.38
CA ARG A 1018 64.87 -17.12 15.08
C ARG A 1018 64.54 -15.92 15.96
N ALA A 1019 63.25 -15.64 16.17
CA ALA A 1019 62.80 -14.52 16.98
C ALA A 1019 63.20 -14.67 18.45
N ALA A 1020 63.19 -15.89 19.01
CA ALA A 1020 63.64 -16.15 20.37
C ALA A 1020 65.13 -15.78 20.57
N ILE A 1021 65.99 -16.05 19.58
CA ILE A 1021 67.40 -15.66 19.63
C ILE A 1021 67.55 -14.16 19.42
N ASP A 1022 66.90 -13.62 18.38
CA ASP A 1022 67.04 -12.22 18.01
C ASP A 1022 66.51 -11.27 19.09
N CYS A 1023 65.52 -11.67 19.90
CA CYS A 1023 64.98 -10.80 20.94
C CYS A 1023 66.02 -10.48 22.03
N GLU A 1024 67.04 -11.30 22.22
CA GLU A 1024 68.13 -11.04 23.14
C GLU A 1024 69.18 -10.11 22.53
N VAL A 1025 69.58 -10.40 21.29
CA VAL A 1025 70.74 -9.79 20.63
C VAL A 1025 70.41 -8.46 19.95
N MET A 1026 69.18 -8.31 19.45
CA MET A 1026 68.74 -7.16 18.65
C MET A 1026 68.15 -6.04 19.54
N GLY A 1027 68.27 -4.80 19.07
CA GLY A 1027 67.57 -3.66 19.66
C GLY A 1027 66.05 -3.81 19.57
N LEU A 1028 65.30 -3.27 20.53
CA LEU A 1028 63.85 -3.48 20.63
C LEU A 1028 63.10 -2.93 19.40
N GLU A 1029 63.49 -1.76 18.91
CA GLU A 1029 62.90 -1.15 17.72
C GLU A 1029 63.15 -1.99 16.46
N GLU A 1030 64.41 -2.39 16.24
CA GLU A 1030 64.80 -3.21 15.08
C GLU A 1030 64.08 -4.58 15.11
N PHE A 1031 64.00 -5.20 16.29
CA PHE A 1031 63.28 -6.45 16.50
C PHE A 1031 61.78 -6.31 16.20
N THR A 1032 61.17 -5.22 16.67
CA THR A 1032 59.76 -4.91 16.46
C THR A 1032 59.45 -4.66 14.99
N HIS A 1033 60.37 -4.13 14.19
CA HIS A 1033 60.12 -3.93 12.76
C HIS A 1033 60.43 -5.16 11.90
N LYS A 1034 61.33 -6.05 12.34
CA LYS A 1034 61.76 -7.23 11.58
C LYS A 1034 60.70 -8.35 11.52
N TYR A 1035 59.98 -8.60 12.61
CA TYR A 1035 59.08 -9.76 12.75
C TYR A 1035 57.60 -9.40 12.57
N GLN A 1036 56.72 -10.37 12.30
CA GLN A 1036 55.27 -10.16 12.27
C GLN A 1036 54.72 -9.84 13.68
N ALA A 1037 53.48 -9.35 13.77
CA ALA A 1037 52.90 -8.86 15.03
C ALA A 1037 52.92 -9.91 16.16
N GLN A 1038 52.40 -11.11 15.91
CA GLN A 1038 52.36 -12.18 16.91
C GLN A 1038 53.77 -12.67 17.30
N VAL A 1039 54.68 -12.77 16.33
CA VAL A 1039 56.06 -13.23 16.56
C VAL A 1039 56.83 -12.22 17.41
N ALA A 1040 56.71 -10.92 17.11
CA ALA A 1040 57.36 -9.88 17.88
C ALA A 1040 56.80 -9.77 19.30
N LEU A 1041 55.48 -9.96 19.47
CA LEU A 1041 54.85 -10.02 20.78
C LEU A 1041 55.41 -11.20 21.61
N LEU A 1042 55.47 -12.40 21.02
CA LEU A 1042 56.08 -13.57 21.66
C LEU A 1042 57.55 -13.32 22.03
N GLY A 1043 58.31 -12.65 21.16
CA GLY A 1043 59.70 -12.28 21.45
C GLY A 1043 59.85 -11.39 22.69
N ILE A 1044 59.00 -10.37 22.85
CA ILE A 1044 59.01 -9.55 24.07
C ILE A 1044 58.61 -10.37 25.30
N GLN A 1045 57.63 -11.27 25.15
CA GLN A 1045 57.21 -12.15 26.24
C GLN A 1045 58.32 -13.13 26.65
N PHE A 1046 59.07 -13.70 25.70
CA PHE A 1046 60.27 -14.50 25.98
C PHE A 1046 61.30 -13.69 26.76
N LYS A 1047 61.62 -12.48 26.28
CA LYS A 1047 62.58 -11.58 26.95
C LYS A 1047 62.13 -11.21 28.36
N TRP A 1048 60.85 -10.91 28.56
CA TRP A 1048 60.31 -10.60 29.87
C TRP A 1048 60.37 -11.79 30.83
N THR A 1049 59.96 -12.99 30.40
CA THR A 1049 60.04 -14.20 31.23
C THR A 1049 61.49 -14.48 31.61
N MET A 1050 62.42 -14.40 30.65
CA MET A 1050 63.84 -14.63 30.88
C MET A 1050 64.46 -13.63 31.87
N ASP A 1051 64.27 -12.33 31.64
CA ASP A 1051 64.81 -11.27 32.49
C ASP A 1051 64.24 -11.35 33.92
N SER A 1052 62.97 -11.73 34.04
CA SER A 1052 62.27 -11.83 35.32
C SER A 1052 62.70 -13.08 36.10
N GLU A 1053 62.85 -14.23 35.44
CA GLU A 1053 63.34 -15.46 36.08
C GLU A 1053 64.82 -15.35 36.48
N ASP A 1054 65.69 -14.81 35.63
CA ASP A 1054 67.10 -14.59 35.99
C ASP A 1054 67.24 -13.67 37.21
N ALA A 1055 66.42 -12.61 37.30
CA ALA A 1055 66.35 -11.78 38.49
C ALA A 1055 65.89 -12.55 39.73
N LEU A 1056 64.88 -13.41 39.63
CA LEU A 1056 64.39 -14.22 40.75
C LEU A 1056 65.43 -15.24 41.20
N PHE A 1057 66.16 -15.89 40.29
CA PHE A 1057 67.27 -16.79 40.62
C PHE A 1057 68.39 -16.06 41.38
N ARG A 1058 68.72 -14.83 40.96
CA ARG A 1058 69.80 -14.02 41.56
C ARG A 1058 69.34 -13.17 42.74
N ALA A 1059 68.04 -13.07 43.02
CA ALA A 1059 67.46 -12.16 44.01
C ALA A 1059 67.99 -12.38 45.45
N LYS A 1060 68.40 -13.61 45.77
CA LYS A 1060 69.00 -13.96 47.07
C LYS A 1060 70.49 -13.57 47.14
N ALA A 1061 71.21 -13.62 46.02
CA ALA A 1061 72.65 -13.38 45.93
C ALA A 1061 73.02 -11.91 45.70
N GLU A 1062 72.25 -11.19 44.87
CA GLU A 1062 72.54 -9.81 44.46
C GLU A 1062 71.50 -8.83 45.01
N LYS A 1063 71.89 -8.00 45.97
CA LYS A 1063 71.01 -6.98 46.56
C LYS A 1063 70.77 -5.85 45.54
N GLY A 1064 69.52 -5.72 45.07
CA GLY A 1064 69.09 -4.65 44.16
C GLY A 1064 68.72 -5.11 42.75
N ILE A 1065 68.97 -6.39 42.40
CA ILE A 1065 68.70 -6.91 41.05
C ILE A 1065 67.22 -6.84 40.66
N MET A 1066 66.31 -7.09 41.61
CA MET A 1066 64.86 -6.96 41.40
C MET A 1066 64.45 -5.54 41.00
N GLN A 1067 65.02 -4.52 41.67
CA GLN A 1067 64.79 -3.12 41.35
C GLN A 1067 65.47 -2.72 40.04
N ALA A 1068 66.63 -3.29 39.72
CA ALA A 1068 67.33 -3.06 38.45
C ALA A 1068 66.53 -3.61 37.26
N VAL A 1069 65.99 -4.83 37.36
CA VAL A 1069 65.11 -5.41 36.33
C VAL A 1069 63.78 -4.66 36.23
N ASN A 1070 63.24 -4.16 37.35
CA ASN A 1070 62.05 -3.29 37.28
C ASN A 1070 62.33 -2.00 36.48
N LYS A 1071 63.51 -1.39 36.66
CA LYS A 1071 63.93 -0.26 35.82
C LYS A 1071 64.11 -0.66 34.35
N LYS A 1072 64.62 -1.86 34.08
CA LYS A 1072 64.77 -2.42 32.73
C LYS A 1072 63.42 -2.59 32.02
N HIS A 1073 62.40 -3.15 32.70
CA HIS A 1073 61.04 -3.28 32.15
C HIS A 1073 60.39 -1.92 31.91
N ASN A 1074 60.55 -0.96 32.82
CA ASN A 1074 60.09 0.42 32.62
C ASN A 1074 60.78 1.10 31.43
N ALA A 1075 62.09 0.88 31.25
CA ALA A 1075 62.83 1.42 30.12
C ALA A 1075 62.35 0.84 28.78
N ARG A 1076 62.09 -0.47 28.73
CA ARG A 1076 61.51 -1.14 27.55
C ARG A 1076 60.14 -0.57 27.19
N LEU A 1077 59.27 -0.40 28.18
CA LEU A 1077 57.94 0.19 27.96
C LEU A 1077 58.05 1.64 27.44
N ASN A 1078 58.93 2.45 28.03
CA ASN A 1078 59.16 3.82 27.58
C ASN A 1078 59.72 3.87 26.16
N GLU A 1079 60.56 2.90 25.77
CA GLU A 1079 61.05 2.76 24.40
C GLU A 1079 59.91 2.44 23.43
N LEU A 1080 59.02 1.48 23.75
CA LEU A 1080 57.83 1.17 22.93
C LEU A 1080 56.89 2.38 22.80
N VAL A 1081 56.62 3.09 23.90
CA VAL A 1081 55.83 4.32 23.90
C VAL A 1081 56.50 5.38 23.04
N GLY A 1082 57.83 5.53 23.14
CA GLY A 1082 58.62 6.45 22.32
C GLY A 1082 58.54 6.13 20.83
N ILE A 1083 58.49 4.84 20.45
CA ILE A 1083 58.27 4.42 19.06
C ILE A 1083 56.82 4.76 18.64
N ASN A 1084 55.82 4.50 19.49
CA ASN A 1084 54.41 4.79 19.18
C ASN A 1084 54.12 6.30 19.01
N LEU A 1085 54.84 7.17 19.72
CA LEU A 1085 54.66 8.62 19.62
C LEU A 1085 55.20 9.24 18.30
N ARG A 1086 55.87 8.44 17.45
CA ARG A 1086 56.36 8.90 16.15
C ARG A 1086 55.21 9.14 15.17
N SER A 1087 55.51 9.89 14.11
CA SER A 1087 54.53 10.19 13.05
C SER A 1087 54.07 8.91 12.33
N ASP A 1088 52.82 8.90 11.85
CA ASP A 1088 52.30 7.76 11.06
C ASP A 1088 53.13 7.49 9.80
N SER A 1089 53.68 8.54 9.19
CA SER A 1089 54.59 8.43 8.04
C SER A 1089 55.89 7.68 8.38
N ASP A 1090 56.39 7.77 9.61
CA ASP A 1090 57.60 7.07 10.04
C ASP A 1090 57.33 5.61 10.36
N LEU A 1091 56.19 5.30 10.98
CA LEU A 1091 55.81 3.93 11.31
C LEU A 1091 55.34 3.14 10.08
N ARG A 1092 54.67 3.80 9.12
CA ARG A 1092 54.20 3.17 7.86
C ARG A 1092 55.35 2.64 6.98
N LYS A 1093 56.58 3.14 7.15
CA LYS A 1093 57.78 2.60 6.46
C LYS A 1093 58.03 1.12 6.76
N TYR A 1094 57.55 0.64 7.90
CA TYR A 1094 57.71 -0.74 8.37
C TYR A 1094 56.44 -1.59 8.23
N GLY A 1095 55.36 -1.00 7.66
CA GLY A 1095 54.09 -1.66 7.40
C GLY A 1095 52.88 -0.83 7.85
N THR A 1096 51.75 -1.00 7.17
CA THR A 1096 50.49 -0.25 7.41
C THR A 1096 49.97 -0.42 8.85
N TRP A 1097 50.14 -1.62 9.42
CA TRP A 1097 49.64 -1.97 10.75
C TRP A 1097 50.68 -1.85 11.87
N THR A 1098 51.82 -1.22 11.60
CA THR A 1098 52.94 -1.11 12.55
C THR A 1098 52.52 -0.41 13.84
N ARG A 1099 51.69 0.65 13.77
CA ARG A 1099 51.20 1.34 14.97
C ARG A 1099 50.35 0.42 15.85
N GLN A 1100 49.35 -0.24 15.28
CA GLN A 1100 48.47 -1.15 16.03
C GLN A 1100 49.24 -2.34 16.61
N LYS A 1101 50.25 -2.83 15.89
CA LYS A 1101 51.20 -3.82 16.42
C LYS A 1101 51.92 -3.30 17.67
N ILE A 1102 52.48 -2.10 17.62
CA ILE A 1102 53.19 -1.49 18.76
C ILE A 1102 52.22 -1.23 19.92
N GLU A 1103 51.01 -0.75 19.66
CA GLU A 1103 49.96 -0.55 20.67
C GLU A 1103 49.61 -1.86 21.38
N THR A 1104 49.47 -2.95 20.61
CA THR A 1104 49.22 -4.29 21.17
C THR A 1104 50.36 -4.74 22.05
N MET A 1105 51.60 -4.51 21.62
CA MET A 1105 52.81 -4.83 22.40
C MET A 1105 52.90 -3.97 23.67
N ILE A 1106 52.58 -2.68 23.60
CA ILE A 1106 52.49 -1.78 24.76
C ILE A 1106 51.46 -2.30 25.77
N LEU A 1107 50.27 -2.69 25.31
CA LEU A 1107 49.21 -3.16 26.21
C LEU A 1107 49.65 -4.38 27.02
N VAL A 1108 50.32 -5.35 26.38
CA VAL A 1108 50.87 -6.51 27.07
C VAL A 1108 52.06 -6.13 27.96
N ASP A 1109 52.94 -5.25 27.50
CA ASP A 1109 54.12 -4.82 28.25
C ASP A 1109 53.78 -3.98 29.51
N VAL A 1110 52.71 -3.17 29.45
CA VAL A 1110 52.14 -2.46 30.61
C VAL A 1110 51.71 -3.46 31.68
N HIS A 1111 50.96 -4.50 31.28
CA HIS A 1111 50.55 -5.56 32.20
C HIS A 1111 51.76 -6.29 32.80
N GLN A 1112 52.73 -6.66 31.97
CA GLN A 1112 53.96 -7.33 32.40
C GLN A 1112 54.81 -6.48 33.37
N ARG A 1113 54.88 -5.16 33.14
CA ARG A 1113 55.50 -4.21 34.07
C ARG A 1113 54.75 -4.18 35.40
N ASP A 1114 53.42 -4.05 35.38
CA ASP A 1114 52.60 -4.01 36.60
C ASP A 1114 52.73 -5.28 37.44
N VAL A 1115 52.70 -6.43 36.77
CA VAL A 1115 52.96 -7.73 37.41
C VAL A 1115 54.33 -7.74 38.08
N TRP A 1116 55.37 -7.28 37.39
CA TRP A 1116 56.72 -7.24 37.98
C TRP A 1116 56.83 -6.23 39.13
N GLU A 1117 56.19 -5.07 39.02
CA GLU A 1117 56.16 -4.08 40.11
C GLU A 1117 55.49 -4.65 41.36
N ASP A 1118 54.40 -5.41 41.20
CA ASP A 1118 53.74 -6.11 42.31
C ASP A 1118 54.65 -7.19 42.92
N ILE A 1119 55.35 -7.99 42.10
CA ILE A 1119 56.35 -8.97 42.55
C ILE A 1119 57.45 -8.31 43.39
N VAL A 1120 57.94 -7.13 42.97
CA VAL A 1120 58.93 -6.35 43.72
C VAL A 1120 58.35 -5.80 45.02
N LYS A 1121 57.11 -5.30 45.02
CA LYS A 1121 56.40 -4.80 46.23
C LYS A 1121 56.18 -5.90 47.25
N ARG A 1122 55.78 -7.10 46.80
CA ARG A 1122 55.59 -8.30 47.62
C ARG A 1122 56.89 -8.94 48.09
N ARG A 1123 58.04 -8.46 47.60
CA ARG A 1123 59.39 -8.95 47.96
C ARG A 1123 59.59 -10.43 47.66
N VAL A 1124 59.03 -10.90 46.54
CA VAL A 1124 59.24 -12.25 46.03
C VAL A 1124 60.72 -12.43 45.63
N LYS A 1125 61.33 -13.57 45.99
CA LYS A 1125 62.76 -13.85 45.75
C LYS A 1125 63.04 -15.30 45.31
N ASP A 1126 62.01 -16.03 44.93
CA ASP A 1126 62.13 -17.43 44.52
C ASP A 1126 61.33 -17.64 43.23
N PRO A 1127 61.92 -18.25 42.18
CA PRO A 1127 61.16 -18.64 40.99
C PRO A 1127 60.06 -19.69 41.26
N GLU A 1128 60.13 -20.42 42.37
CA GLU A 1128 59.07 -21.36 42.77
C GLU A 1128 57.96 -20.69 43.60
N ASP A 1129 58.04 -19.38 43.82
CA ASP A 1129 57.00 -18.64 44.55
C ASP A 1129 55.70 -18.58 43.74
N PHE A 1130 54.57 -18.86 44.41
CA PHE A 1130 53.25 -18.87 43.80
C PHE A 1130 52.90 -17.55 43.08
N GLU A 1131 53.35 -16.40 43.61
CA GLU A 1131 53.09 -15.09 43.03
C GLU A 1131 53.71 -14.94 41.62
N TRP A 1132 54.82 -15.65 41.36
CA TRP A 1132 55.42 -15.77 40.03
C TRP A 1132 54.77 -16.89 39.21
N GLN A 1133 54.57 -18.07 39.80
CA GLN A 1133 54.06 -19.24 39.08
C GLN A 1133 52.66 -19.05 38.49
N LYS A 1134 51.81 -18.20 39.10
CA LYS A 1134 50.46 -17.88 38.60
C LYS A 1134 50.44 -17.08 37.29
N GLN A 1135 51.58 -16.55 36.85
CA GLN A 1135 51.69 -15.73 35.63
C GLN A 1135 51.92 -16.60 34.39
N ALA A 1136 51.42 -16.15 33.23
CA ALA A 1136 51.71 -16.79 31.95
C ALA A 1136 53.19 -16.57 31.57
N ARG A 1137 53.93 -17.67 31.42
CA ARG A 1137 55.37 -17.69 31.13
C ARG A 1137 55.60 -18.37 29.79
N PHE A 1138 56.54 -17.82 29.03
CA PHE A 1138 56.75 -18.22 27.64
C PHE A 1138 58.17 -18.77 27.49
N TYR A 1139 58.27 -19.98 26.93
CA TYR A 1139 59.53 -20.67 26.69
C TYR A 1139 59.55 -21.18 25.26
N TYR A 1140 60.62 -20.89 24.53
CA TYR A 1140 60.95 -21.60 23.31
C TYR A 1140 61.89 -22.76 23.69
N ARG A 1141 61.45 -24.00 23.45
CA ARG A 1141 62.19 -25.22 23.82
C ARG A 1141 62.79 -25.89 22.60
#